data_AF-A0A0L1IFE3-F1
#
_entry.id   AF-A0A0L1IFE3-F1
#
_cell.length_a   1.000
_cell.length_b   1.000
_cell.length_c   1.000
_cell.angle_alpha   90.00
_cell.angle_beta   90.00
_cell.angle_gamma   90.00
#
_symmetry.space_group_name_H-M   'P 1'
#
loop_
_entity.id
_entity.type
_entity.pdbx_description
1 polymer ?
#
loop_
_entity_poly.entity_id
_entity_poly.type
_entity_poly.pdbx_seq_one_letter_code
_entity_poly.pdbx_strand_id
1 'polypeptide(L)'
;MNLIHICLFIIVIKCYVNCIKKNNKHIAYDKFYKQGSNTIVGSGNGSGDLLFLNNININKNVERKKNILAHSEIGTVRNIDDINLLNHNKKMKYLLQNLEKLYLNGIDVFRLNFSHGLKSIKKYIINSIRILEKKYDTTIGILGDIQGPKIRIGEFEKNQINENDNNTFVELKEGDLFSFDLMNSLGNQNRVQLNYPELIKNAKAGQIILLDDGNLKMKILENNYDTSNIQNSYIKVQVLTGGKLYSKKGFCIPNMIMPIDVLSEKDIKDILFCINEEVDFLGYSFVQTEYDLIFLRNIINDYYESDFYNNIKRKDRINFDQNNLQMKTFDDENDFYIKEVNDYYNNYYLKNVQKYKQIYDVYKNQDLYINDNIQNHYNKNIVTNIGDDKNIIDEQHIHNNNNNIDNIMKNYSNLYNINKDHNKIAIISKIEKPSAIKNIENIIKLSDGIMIARGDLGIETNLSNLPILQKKLINLCRIKYNKPVIVATQMMESMRFLPSPTRAEVTDVATALYDGSDCVMLSAETATGQYPILTVSTQNKIIKDVENDYYYYEYTQRKNDKLKMLDHKNNCCHENKDIQQINKYNHEYIQNNKYEQDIQNNISYFDKLIFSIRDISNNINLKSIILFSNEFNKIQKLSNLRTKAPIIVITENKYLARKLQLTWGIYPHLSKKQNLFNHDLFSLINYGCDVSKKEGFVNSPDEYSLVTFSKNINSANLLYLCQPCLTN
;
A
#
# COMPACT_ATOMS: atom_id res chain seq x y z
N MET A 1 -56.53 27.27 -19.77
CA MET A 1 -55.32 26.48 -19.43
C MET A 1 -54.88 26.61 -17.94
N ASN A 2 -55.79 26.90 -16.99
CA ASN A 2 -55.42 27.09 -15.57
C ASN A 2 -56.14 26.17 -14.56
N LEU A 3 -57.13 25.36 -14.95
CA LEU A 3 -57.78 24.42 -14.01
C LEU A 3 -57.06 23.06 -13.93
N ILE A 4 -56.53 22.58 -15.05
CA ILE A 4 -55.86 21.26 -15.13
C ILE A 4 -54.53 21.27 -14.36
N HIS A 5 -53.76 22.36 -14.42
CA HIS A 5 -52.53 22.49 -13.65
C HIS A 5 -52.78 22.60 -12.13
N ILE A 6 -53.87 23.25 -11.71
CA ILE A 6 -54.26 23.33 -10.29
C ILE A 6 -54.69 21.94 -9.79
N CYS A 7 -55.46 21.18 -10.58
CA CYS A 7 -55.82 19.80 -10.22
C CYS A 7 -54.60 18.88 -10.11
N LEU A 8 -53.65 18.98 -11.04
CA LEU A 8 -52.39 18.22 -10.99
C LEU A 8 -51.54 18.61 -9.77
N PHE A 9 -51.47 19.89 -9.43
CA PHE A 9 -50.73 20.37 -8.26
C PHE A 9 -51.37 19.91 -6.94
N ILE A 10 -52.71 19.90 -6.86
CA ILE A 10 -53.45 19.39 -5.70
C ILE A 10 -53.25 17.86 -5.56
N ILE A 11 -53.21 17.11 -6.67
CA ILE A 11 -52.95 15.66 -6.64
C ILE A 11 -51.52 15.37 -6.17
N VAL A 12 -50.52 16.13 -6.65
CA VAL A 12 -49.12 15.99 -6.23
C VAL A 12 -48.96 16.31 -4.74
N ILE A 13 -49.61 17.36 -4.23
CA ILE A 13 -49.61 17.68 -2.79
C ILE A 13 -50.33 16.59 -1.99
N LYS A 14 -51.44 16.03 -2.47
CA LYS A 14 -52.14 14.92 -1.79
C LYS A 14 -51.27 13.66 -1.74
N CYS A 15 -50.52 13.35 -2.79
CA CYS A 15 -49.56 12.25 -2.81
C CYS A 15 -48.38 12.51 -1.86
N TYR A 16 -47.86 13.74 -1.81
CA TYR A 16 -46.77 14.12 -0.90
C TYR A 16 -47.19 14.06 0.58
N VAL A 17 -48.38 14.58 0.91
CA VAL A 17 -48.94 14.54 2.27
C VAL A 17 -49.30 13.10 2.68
N ASN A 18 -49.76 12.25 1.75
CA ASN A 18 -50.01 10.84 2.04
C ASN A 18 -48.72 10.02 2.20
N CYS A 19 -47.64 10.37 1.49
CA CYS A 19 -46.31 9.78 1.72
C CYS A 19 -45.75 10.18 3.10
N ILE A 20 -45.95 11.43 3.53
CA ILE A 20 -45.53 11.88 4.87
C ILE A 20 -46.36 11.20 5.97
N LYS A 21 -47.68 11.01 5.76
CA LYS A 21 -48.54 10.33 6.74
C LYS A 21 -48.30 8.81 6.84
N LYS A 22 -47.76 8.16 5.81
CA LYS A 22 -47.39 6.72 5.87
C LYS A 22 -46.03 6.44 6.52
N ASN A 23 -45.18 7.45 6.71
CA ASN A 23 -43.87 7.31 7.37
C ASN A 23 -43.86 7.69 8.87
N ASN A 24 -45.01 8.03 9.46
CA ASN A 24 -45.13 8.22 10.90
C ASN A 24 -45.37 6.89 11.62
N LYS A 25 -44.31 6.07 11.72
CA LYS A 25 -44.12 5.15 12.84
C LYS A 25 -42.81 5.50 13.53
N HIS A 26 -42.95 6.24 14.64
CA HIS A 26 -42.00 6.49 15.72
C HIS A 26 -40.55 6.07 15.47
N ILE A 27 -39.70 7.04 15.11
CA ILE A 27 -38.27 6.99 15.46
C ILE A 27 -38.08 8.07 16.52
N ALA A 28 -38.05 7.63 17.77
CA ALA A 28 -37.82 8.48 18.92
C ALA A 28 -36.39 9.04 18.87
N TYR A 29 -36.26 10.27 18.40
CA TYR A 29 -35.17 11.16 18.81
C TYR A 29 -35.62 11.77 20.13
N ASP A 30 -35.21 11.16 21.25
CA ASP A 30 -34.99 11.84 22.53
C ASP A 30 -34.65 10.81 23.61
N LYS A 31 -33.61 11.13 24.40
CA LYS A 31 -32.97 10.35 25.49
C LYS A 31 -31.83 9.44 25.02
N PHE A 32 -30.62 10.00 25.00
CA PHE A 32 -29.56 9.67 25.98
C PHE A 32 -28.37 10.62 25.76
N TYR A 33 -28.43 11.79 26.41
CA TYR A 33 -27.25 12.59 26.75
C TYR A 33 -27.16 12.60 28.27
N LYS A 34 -26.15 11.91 28.81
CA LYS A 34 -25.34 12.29 29.99
C LYS A 34 -24.47 11.11 30.42
N GLN A 35 -23.30 11.46 30.95
CA GLN A 35 -22.19 10.66 31.49
C GLN A 35 -21.16 10.28 30.43
N GLY A 36 -19.88 10.61 30.57
CA GLY A 36 -19.16 11.27 31.65
C GLY A 36 -17.69 11.18 31.26
N SER A 37 -16.99 12.30 31.31
CA SER A 37 -15.53 12.37 31.23
C SER A 37 -14.91 11.39 32.22
N ASN A 38 -14.12 10.43 31.75
CA ASN A 38 -12.99 9.87 32.50
C ASN A 38 -12.00 9.25 31.51
N THR A 39 -10.91 9.97 31.32
CA THR A 39 -9.62 9.53 30.78
C THR A 39 -9.08 8.38 31.63
N ILE A 40 -8.80 7.22 31.02
CA ILE A 40 -7.87 6.23 31.57
C ILE A 40 -6.98 5.73 30.43
N VAL A 41 -5.70 6.06 30.56
CA VAL A 41 -4.57 5.47 29.85
C VAL A 41 -4.47 4.01 30.33
N GLY A 42 -4.68 3.06 29.42
CA GLY A 42 -4.60 1.62 29.70
C GLY A 42 -3.66 0.92 28.74
N SER A 43 -2.40 0.78 29.15
CA SER A 43 -1.46 -0.22 28.65
C SER A 43 -2.00 -1.63 28.92
N GLY A 44 -2.07 -2.50 27.92
CA GLY A 44 -2.45 -3.89 28.13
C GLY A 44 -2.55 -4.71 26.85
N ASN A 45 -1.54 -5.55 26.63
CA ASN A 45 -1.43 -6.54 25.57
C ASN A 45 -2.72 -7.37 25.37
N GLY A 46 -3.09 -7.64 24.10
CA GLY A 46 -3.98 -8.77 23.81
C GLY A 46 -5.06 -8.59 22.75
N SER A 47 -4.87 -7.77 21.72
CA SER A 47 -5.67 -7.89 20.48
C SER A 47 -4.75 -7.63 19.30
N GLY A 48 -4.46 -8.66 18.51
CA GLY A 48 -3.63 -8.51 17.31
C GLY A 48 -4.30 -7.54 16.35
N ASP A 49 -3.73 -6.34 16.23
CA ASP A 49 -4.25 -5.28 15.36
C ASP A 49 -4.38 -5.80 13.92
N LEU A 50 -5.64 -5.95 13.50
CA LEU A 50 -6.08 -6.41 12.20
C LEU A 50 -6.59 -5.21 11.41
N LEU A 51 -5.95 -4.92 10.29
CA LEU A 51 -6.20 -3.74 9.47
C LEU A 51 -6.72 -4.25 8.11
N PHE A 52 -7.53 -3.51 7.36
CA PHE A 52 -8.19 -4.08 6.18
C PHE A 52 -8.10 -3.15 4.98
N LEU A 53 -7.93 -3.75 3.81
CA LEU A 53 -7.77 -3.12 2.52
C LEU A 53 -8.98 -3.51 1.66
N ASN A 54 -9.71 -2.50 1.18
CA ASN A 54 -10.85 -2.70 0.29
C ASN A 54 -10.44 -2.35 -1.14
N ASN A 55 -10.61 -3.29 -2.06
CA ASN A 55 -10.44 -3.03 -3.48
C ASN A 55 -11.57 -2.13 -3.96
N ILE A 56 -11.24 -1.27 -4.91
CA ILE A 56 -12.19 -0.31 -5.47
C ILE A 56 -12.81 -0.96 -6.72
N ASN A 57 -14.13 -0.92 -6.77
CA ASN A 57 -15.08 -1.48 -7.72
C ASN A 57 -15.87 -2.74 -7.41
N ILE A 58 -17.19 -2.51 -7.44
CA ILE A 58 -18.34 -3.40 -7.37
C ILE A 58 -18.04 -4.59 -6.46
N ASN A 59 -18.52 -4.50 -5.22
CA ASN A 59 -19.22 -5.61 -4.58
C ASN A 59 -19.22 -6.87 -5.46
N LYS A 60 -18.41 -7.89 -5.14
CA LYS A 60 -18.80 -9.26 -5.45
C LYS A 60 -20.25 -9.31 -5.01
N ASN A 61 -21.20 -9.23 -5.96
CA ASN A 61 -22.58 -9.01 -5.64
C ASN A 61 -22.97 -10.26 -4.90
N VAL A 62 -22.99 -10.17 -3.57
CA VAL A 62 -23.74 -11.06 -2.71
C VAL A 62 -25.22 -10.71 -2.92
N GLU A 63 -25.70 -10.71 -4.16
CA GLU A 63 -26.82 -11.57 -4.53
C GLU A 63 -26.27 -12.97 -4.83
N ARG A 64 -25.53 -13.55 -3.87
CA ARG A 64 -25.42 -15.01 -3.75
C ARG A 64 -26.83 -15.49 -3.37
N LYS A 65 -27.74 -15.59 -4.34
CA LYS A 65 -28.99 -16.35 -4.19
C LYS A 65 -28.58 -17.82 -3.93
N LYS A 66 -29.11 -18.55 -2.96
CA LYS A 66 -30.35 -18.40 -2.18
C LYS A 66 -30.30 -19.38 -0.99
N ASN A 67 -31.10 -19.07 0.03
CA ASN A 67 -31.56 -19.95 1.10
C ASN A 67 -30.49 -20.45 2.08
N ILE A 68 -30.32 -19.73 3.19
CA ILE A 68 -30.38 -20.32 4.54
C ILE A 68 -30.91 -19.22 5.46
N LEU A 69 -32.01 -19.51 6.16
CA LEU A 69 -32.38 -18.78 7.36
C LEU A 69 -31.17 -18.76 8.29
N ALA A 70 -30.53 -17.61 8.46
CA ALA A 70 -29.79 -17.40 9.70
C ALA A 70 -30.84 -17.33 10.80
N HIS A 71 -30.98 -18.43 11.53
CA HIS A 71 -31.71 -18.43 12.79
C HIS A 71 -31.17 -17.28 13.62
N SER A 72 -32.06 -16.33 13.91
CA SER A 72 -31.94 -15.39 14.99
C SER A 72 -31.64 -16.17 16.27
N GLU A 73 -30.53 -15.86 16.94
CA GLU A 73 -30.47 -15.73 18.39
C GLU A 73 -29.09 -15.17 18.84
N ILE A 74 -29.16 -13.94 19.38
CA ILE A 74 -28.60 -13.47 20.67
C ILE A 74 -27.09 -13.71 20.93
N GLY A 75 -26.27 -12.73 21.31
CA GLY A 75 -26.54 -11.39 21.84
C GLY A 75 -25.40 -10.42 21.54
N THR A 76 -25.75 -9.15 21.57
CA THR A 76 -24.86 -8.02 21.33
C THR A 76 -23.84 -7.91 22.47
N VAL A 77 -22.62 -8.39 22.24
CA VAL A 77 -21.44 -8.01 23.02
C VAL A 77 -21.09 -6.59 22.56
N ARG A 78 -21.45 -5.58 23.36
CA ARG A 78 -21.42 -4.16 22.98
C ARG A 78 -20.15 -3.43 23.41
N ASN A 79 -19.23 -4.07 24.13
CA ASN A 79 -17.99 -3.42 24.58
C ASN A 79 -16.77 -4.36 24.51
N ILE A 80 -15.58 -3.76 24.38
CA ILE A 80 -14.27 -4.43 24.49
C ILE A 80 -14.13 -5.16 25.85
N ASP A 81 -14.78 -4.64 26.90
CA ASP A 81 -14.79 -5.24 28.24
C ASP A 81 -15.49 -6.60 28.30
N ASP A 82 -16.54 -6.81 27.47
CA ASP A 82 -17.24 -8.10 27.40
C ASP A 82 -16.38 -9.17 26.71
N ILE A 83 -15.47 -8.76 25.80
CA ILE A 83 -14.55 -9.67 25.11
C ILE A 83 -13.53 -10.22 26.11
N ASN A 84 -13.04 -9.38 27.04
CA ASN A 84 -12.07 -9.81 28.06
C ASN A 84 -12.63 -10.90 28.99
N LEU A 85 -13.94 -10.92 29.21
CA LEU A 85 -14.68 -11.91 30.01
C LEU A 85 -14.98 -13.24 29.29
N LEU A 86 -14.70 -13.35 27.98
CA LEU A 86 -14.91 -14.59 27.24
C LEU A 86 -13.80 -15.63 27.52
N ASN A 87 -14.19 -16.87 27.79
CA ASN A 87 -13.26 -17.99 27.80
C ASN A 87 -12.56 -18.14 26.44
N HIS A 88 -11.34 -18.67 26.46
CA HIS A 88 -10.45 -18.77 25.31
C HIS A 88 -11.12 -19.30 24.03
N ASN A 89 -11.87 -20.41 24.12
CA ASN A 89 -12.58 -21.00 22.97
C ASN A 89 -13.69 -20.09 22.39
N LYS A 90 -14.35 -19.27 23.23
CA LYS A 90 -15.35 -18.30 22.75
C LYS A 90 -14.69 -17.13 22.02
N LYS A 91 -13.52 -16.67 22.48
CA LYS A 91 -12.72 -15.62 21.81
C LYS A 91 -12.31 -16.04 20.39
N MET A 92 -11.89 -17.29 20.20
CA MET A 92 -11.57 -17.86 18.87
C MET A 92 -12.75 -17.73 17.91
N LYS A 93 -13.88 -18.30 18.32
CA LYS A 93 -15.07 -18.38 17.49
C LYS A 93 -15.57 -16.99 17.13
N TYR A 94 -15.49 -16.06 18.08
CA TYR A 94 -15.82 -14.66 17.88
C TYR A 94 -14.89 -13.97 16.84
N LEU A 95 -13.57 -14.18 16.93
CA LEU A 95 -12.62 -13.58 15.98
C LEU A 95 -12.84 -14.07 14.55
N LEU A 96 -12.99 -15.39 14.34
CA LEU A 96 -13.30 -15.96 13.04
C LEU A 96 -14.63 -15.42 12.48
N GLN A 97 -15.67 -15.33 13.32
CA GLN A 97 -16.96 -14.76 12.93
C GLN A 97 -16.86 -13.27 12.54
N ASN A 98 -16.02 -12.51 13.22
CA ASN A 98 -15.80 -11.10 12.88
C ASN A 98 -15.03 -10.95 11.56
N LEU A 99 -13.97 -11.74 11.35
CA LEU A 99 -13.26 -11.78 10.06
C LEU A 99 -14.20 -12.13 8.91
N GLU A 100 -15.11 -13.08 9.14
CA GLU A 100 -16.13 -13.46 8.18
C GLU A 100 -17.11 -12.31 7.88
N LYS A 101 -17.64 -11.63 8.91
CA LYS A 101 -18.52 -10.47 8.73
C LYS A 101 -17.82 -9.36 7.96
N LEU A 102 -16.55 -9.11 8.28
CA LEU A 102 -15.71 -8.11 7.62
C LEU A 102 -15.51 -8.44 6.13
N TYR A 103 -15.15 -9.69 5.83
CA TYR A 103 -15.08 -10.20 4.45
C TYR A 103 -16.41 -10.00 3.70
N LEU A 104 -17.54 -10.41 4.30
CA LEU A 104 -18.86 -10.30 3.67
C LEU A 104 -19.31 -8.85 3.43
N ASN A 105 -18.74 -7.86 4.14
CA ASN A 105 -19.04 -6.45 3.94
C ASN A 105 -18.17 -5.77 2.85
N GLY A 106 -17.22 -6.51 2.25
CA GLY A 106 -16.47 -6.06 1.08
C GLY A 106 -14.96 -5.91 1.27
N ILE A 107 -14.35 -6.68 2.19
CA ILE A 107 -12.88 -6.73 2.31
C ILE A 107 -12.29 -7.74 1.32
N ASP A 108 -11.31 -7.27 0.55
CA ASP A 108 -10.57 -8.08 -0.41
C ASP A 108 -9.19 -8.51 0.12
N VAL A 109 -8.54 -7.63 0.89
CA VAL A 109 -7.21 -7.90 1.46
C VAL A 109 -7.16 -7.59 2.96
N PHE A 110 -6.66 -8.55 3.74
CA PHE A 110 -6.45 -8.39 5.18
C PHE A 110 -5.01 -7.96 5.46
N ARG A 111 -4.81 -6.82 6.11
CA ARG A 111 -3.51 -6.30 6.55
C ARG A 111 -3.20 -6.77 7.98
N LEU A 112 -2.01 -7.36 8.15
CA LEU A 112 -1.44 -7.76 9.42
C LEU A 112 -0.30 -6.80 9.77
N ASN A 113 -0.48 -5.94 10.78
CA ASN A 113 0.59 -5.07 11.23
C ASN A 113 1.56 -5.82 12.15
N PHE A 114 2.84 -5.89 11.77
CA PHE A 114 3.89 -6.55 12.55
C PHE A 114 4.62 -5.59 13.50
N SER A 115 4.27 -4.30 13.55
CA SER A 115 4.79 -3.39 14.59
C SER A 115 4.41 -3.83 16.00
N HIS A 116 3.29 -4.55 16.13
CA HIS A 116 2.76 -5.05 17.40
C HIS A 116 2.14 -6.45 17.22
N GLY A 117 1.95 -7.14 18.33
CA GLY A 117 1.28 -8.44 18.37
C GLY A 117 2.21 -9.63 18.14
N LEU A 118 1.78 -10.77 18.69
CA LEU A 118 2.52 -12.02 18.68
C LEU A 118 2.35 -12.75 17.33
N LYS A 119 3.39 -13.47 16.89
CA LYS A 119 3.38 -14.27 15.65
C LYS A 119 2.34 -15.37 15.69
N SER A 120 2.15 -15.99 16.85
CA SER A 120 1.10 -16.99 17.11
C SER A 120 -0.32 -16.46 16.84
N ILE A 121 -0.61 -15.21 17.23
CA ILE A 121 -1.89 -14.55 16.92
C ILE A 121 -2.00 -14.29 15.40
N LYS A 122 -0.92 -13.82 14.77
CA LYS A 122 -0.90 -13.62 13.30
C LYS A 122 -1.13 -14.95 12.56
N LYS A 123 -0.50 -16.04 12.99
CA LYS A 123 -0.70 -17.40 12.45
C LYS A 123 -2.16 -17.84 12.55
N TYR A 124 -2.79 -17.62 13.71
CA TYR A 124 -4.22 -17.91 13.90
C TYR A 124 -5.11 -17.17 12.88
N ILE A 125 -4.83 -15.89 12.69
CA ILE A 125 -5.57 -15.03 11.76
C ILE A 125 -5.37 -15.50 10.31
N ILE A 126 -4.11 -15.79 9.91
CA ILE A 126 -3.79 -16.30 8.57
C ILE A 126 -4.58 -17.59 8.30
N ASN A 127 -4.51 -18.57 9.21
CA ASN A 127 -5.28 -19.81 9.08
C ASN A 127 -6.79 -19.55 8.99
N SER A 128 -7.32 -18.63 9.80
CA SER A 128 -8.72 -18.24 9.78
C SER A 128 -9.15 -17.69 8.42
N ILE A 129 -8.34 -16.80 7.83
CA ILE A 129 -8.59 -16.24 6.49
C ILE A 129 -8.54 -17.34 5.43
N ARG A 130 -7.59 -18.28 5.52
CA ARG A 130 -7.50 -19.40 4.57
C ARG A 130 -8.66 -20.39 4.69
N ILE A 131 -9.23 -20.56 5.89
CA ILE A 131 -10.48 -21.30 6.09
C ILE A 131 -11.65 -20.58 5.42
N LEU A 132 -11.75 -19.26 5.55
CA LEU A 132 -12.78 -18.46 4.89
C LEU A 132 -12.64 -18.50 3.36
N GLU A 133 -11.42 -18.41 2.85
CA GLU A 133 -11.08 -18.55 1.43
C GLU A 133 -11.64 -19.86 0.86
N LYS A 134 -11.43 -20.99 1.56
CA LYS A 134 -11.95 -22.30 1.19
C LYS A 134 -13.48 -22.40 1.36
N LYS A 135 -14.02 -21.89 2.47
CA LYS A 135 -15.47 -21.91 2.77
C LYS A 135 -16.29 -21.24 1.66
N TYR A 136 -15.75 -20.16 1.10
CA TYR A 136 -16.42 -19.34 0.09
C TYR A 136 -15.96 -19.58 -1.34
N ASP A 137 -15.10 -20.59 -1.58
CA ASP A 137 -14.52 -20.95 -2.88
C ASP A 137 -14.02 -19.70 -3.64
N THR A 138 -13.29 -18.83 -2.94
CA THR A 138 -12.86 -17.52 -3.44
C THR A 138 -11.35 -17.36 -3.24
N THR A 139 -10.82 -16.19 -3.56
CA THR A 139 -9.47 -15.80 -3.17
C THR A 139 -9.52 -14.56 -2.27
N ILE A 140 -8.66 -14.55 -1.26
CA ILE A 140 -8.55 -13.47 -0.27
C ILE A 140 -7.07 -13.14 -0.10
N GLY A 141 -6.71 -11.87 -0.27
CA GLY A 141 -5.32 -11.43 -0.12
C GLY A 141 -4.96 -11.19 1.35
N ILE A 142 -3.69 -11.39 1.69
CA ILE A 142 -3.13 -11.03 2.99
C ILE A 142 -1.88 -10.16 2.77
N LEU A 143 -1.83 -9.01 3.45
CA LEU A 143 -0.69 -8.10 3.45
C LEU A 143 -0.02 -8.09 4.82
N GLY A 144 1.24 -8.52 4.93
CA GLY A 144 2.05 -8.35 6.12
C GLY A 144 2.77 -7.01 6.08
N ASP A 145 2.44 -6.10 7.00
CA ASP A 145 3.06 -4.77 7.07
C ASP A 145 4.17 -4.77 8.12
N ILE A 146 5.42 -4.70 7.65
CA ILE A 146 6.60 -4.73 8.52
C ILE A 146 6.84 -3.38 9.18
N GLN A 147 7.44 -3.38 10.36
CA GLN A 147 7.56 -2.18 11.17
C GLN A 147 8.49 -1.14 10.54
N GLY A 148 9.63 -1.61 10.02
CA GLY A 148 10.67 -0.75 9.51
C GLY A 148 11.37 0.06 10.61
N PRO A 149 12.37 0.86 10.22
CA PRO A 149 13.26 1.50 11.16
C PRO A 149 12.61 2.77 11.72
N LYS A 150 12.34 2.78 13.03
CA LYS A 150 11.78 3.95 13.74
C LYS A 150 12.79 4.50 14.72
N ILE A 151 13.13 5.78 14.58
CA ILE A 151 14.01 6.47 15.51
C ILE A 151 13.18 6.95 16.70
N ARG A 152 13.67 6.65 17.89
CA ARG A 152 13.07 7.08 19.15
C ARG A 152 14.13 7.72 20.04
N ILE A 153 13.72 8.74 20.78
CA ILE A 153 14.54 9.33 21.84
C ILE A 153 14.60 8.40 23.06
N GLY A 154 15.58 8.61 23.92
CA GLY A 154 15.75 7.91 25.18
C GLY A 154 14.64 8.19 26.20
N GLU A 155 14.87 7.72 27.42
CA GLU A 155 13.96 7.93 28.54
C GLU A 155 14.37 9.14 29.38
N PHE A 156 13.40 9.79 30.01
CA PHE A 156 13.60 10.88 30.96
C PHE A 156 13.60 10.38 32.41
N GLU A 157 14.31 11.11 33.28
CA GLU A 157 14.27 10.94 34.72
C GLU A 157 12.85 11.16 35.28
N LYS A 158 12.53 10.47 36.38
CA LYS A 158 11.33 10.78 37.15
C LYS A 158 11.53 12.10 37.89
N ASN A 159 10.54 12.98 37.83
CA ASN A 159 10.52 14.26 38.51
C ASN A 159 9.18 14.45 39.24
N GLN A 160 9.10 15.46 40.11
CA GLN A 160 7.91 15.74 40.93
C GLN A 160 6.62 15.92 40.11
N ILE A 161 6.75 16.24 38.82
CA ILE A 161 5.63 16.50 37.91
C ILE A 161 5.13 15.20 37.24
N ASN A 162 5.99 14.19 37.08
CA ASN A 162 5.70 12.93 36.38
C ASN A 162 5.76 11.68 37.28
N GLU A 163 5.96 11.84 38.60
CA GLU A 163 6.06 10.74 39.56
C GLU A 163 4.88 9.75 39.49
N ASN A 164 3.68 10.28 39.23
CA ASN A 164 2.43 9.52 39.15
C ASN A 164 2.05 9.10 37.71
N ASP A 165 2.81 9.52 36.70
CA ASP A 165 2.55 9.16 35.31
C ASP A 165 3.25 7.86 34.93
N ASN A 166 2.55 7.03 34.14
CA ASN A 166 3.11 5.75 33.66
C ASN A 166 4.29 5.92 32.70
N ASN A 167 4.49 7.12 32.13
CA ASN A 167 5.55 7.41 31.17
C ASN A 167 6.23 8.74 31.51
N THR A 168 7.56 8.76 31.56
CA THR A 168 8.33 9.96 31.92
C THR A 168 8.35 10.98 30.79
N PHE A 169 8.42 12.26 31.15
CA PHE A 169 8.41 13.38 30.20
C PHE A 169 9.06 14.64 30.78
N VAL A 170 9.36 15.59 29.89
CA VAL A 170 9.74 16.98 30.20
C VAL A 170 8.79 17.96 29.50
N GLU A 171 8.59 19.14 30.07
CA GLU A 171 7.80 20.22 29.47
C GLU A 171 8.72 21.26 28.86
N LEU A 172 8.67 21.40 27.53
CA LEU A 172 9.51 22.35 26.80
C LEU A 172 8.67 23.55 26.37
N LYS A 173 9.19 24.77 26.52
CA LYS A 173 8.57 26.00 26.05
C LYS A 173 9.22 26.48 24.77
N GLU A 174 8.48 27.25 23.99
CA GLU A 174 9.04 27.92 22.82
C GLU A 174 10.20 28.84 23.24
N GLY A 175 11.31 28.75 22.50
CA GLY A 175 12.55 29.45 22.79
C GLY A 175 13.54 28.69 23.66
N ASP A 176 13.13 27.62 24.35
CA ASP A 176 14.03 26.82 25.20
C ASP A 176 15.18 26.22 24.39
N LEU A 177 16.34 26.09 25.04
CA LEU A 177 17.48 25.36 24.52
C LEU A 177 17.46 23.92 25.03
N PHE A 178 17.65 22.98 24.13
CA PHE A 178 17.64 21.55 24.42
C PHE A 178 18.73 20.83 23.63
N SER A 179 19.16 19.64 24.08
CA SER A 179 20.16 18.86 23.35
C SER A 179 19.79 17.39 23.18
N PHE A 180 20.16 16.84 22.02
CA PHE A 180 20.15 15.40 21.74
C PHE A 180 21.58 14.90 21.73
N ASP A 181 21.92 13.91 22.56
CA ASP A 181 23.30 13.42 22.73
C ASP A 181 23.38 11.89 22.67
N LEU A 182 24.60 11.34 22.71
CA LEU A 182 24.83 9.90 22.73
C LEU A 182 24.98 9.30 24.13
N MET A 183 24.98 10.15 25.17
CA MET A 183 25.26 9.74 26.54
C MET A 183 24.19 8.75 27.02
N ASN A 184 24.65 7.56 27.44
CA ASN A 184 23.81 6.49 27.98
C ASN A 184 23.35 6.77 29.42
N SER A 185 22.66 7.89 29.60
CA SER A 185 22.03 8.33 30.84
C SER A 185 20.60 8.80 30.56
N LEU A 186 19.77 8.82 31.60
CA LEU A 186 18.42 9.35 31.51
C LEU A 186 18.44 10.83 31.14
N GLY A 187 17.42 11.26 30.39
CA GLY A 187 17.21 12.65 29.99
C GLY A 187 16.65 13.50 31.11
N ASN A 188 16.83 14.80 30.99
CA ASN A 188 16.32 15.81 31.91
C ASN A 188 15.80 17.02 31.11
N GLN A 189 15.50 18.12 31.80
CA GLN A 189 14.92 19.33 31.20
C GLN A 189 15.76 19.92 30.04
N ASN A 190 17.06 19.63 30.00
CA ASN A 190 17.98 20.23 29.05
C ASN A 190 18.48 19.26 27.97
N ARG A 191 18.34 17.94 28.18
CA ARG A 191 18.92 16.94 27.27
C ARG A 191 18.16 15.61 27.23
N VAL A 192 18.21 14.91 26.10
CA VAL A 192 17.81 13.50 25.99
C VAL A 192 18.74 12.71 25.07
N GLN A 193 18.91 11.43 25.37
CA GLN A 193 19.72 10.53 24.57
C GLN A 193 19.03 10.29 23.23
N LEU A 194 19.81 10.30 22.16
CA LEU A 194 19.43 9.89 20.82
C LEU A 194 20.52 8.94 20.32
N ASN A 195 20.35 7.64 20.57
CA ASN A 195 21.36 6.60 20.30
C ASN A 195 21.53 6.27 18.79
N TYR A 196 21.84 7.28 17.99
CA TYR A 196 22.02 7.20 16.55
C TYR A 196 23.22 8.05 16.12
N PRO A 197 24.46 7.54 16.27
CA PRO A 197 25.68 8.31 16.02
C PRO A 197 25.77 8.88 14.60
N GLU A 198 25.45 8.06 13.59
CA GLU A 198 25.45 8.50 12.19
C GLU A 198 24.38 9.57 11.92
N LEU A 199 23.26 9.58 12.66
CA LEU A 199 22.29 10.65 12.53
C LEU A 199 22.85 11.96 13.08
N ILE A 200 23.47 11.93 14.27
CA ILE A 200 24.07 13.12 14.88
C ILE A 200 25.18 13.65 14.00
N LYS A 201 26.08 12.80 13.51
CA LYS A 201 27.13 13.16 12.56
C LYS A 201 26.60 13.88 11.32
N ASN A 202 25.48 13.41 10.79
CA ASN A 202 24.91 13.92 9.55
C ASN A 202 23.85 14.99 9.75
N ALA A 203 23.57 15.48 10.95
CA ALA A 203 22.65 16.60 11.16
C ALA A 203 23.34 17.96 10.87
N LYS A 204 22.65 18.91 10.24
CA LYS A 204 23.19 20.24 9.92
C LYS A 204 22.45 21.34 10.68
N ALA A 205 23.22 22.36 11.08
CA ALA A 205 22.66 23.60 11.61
C ALA A 205 21.64 24.20 10.64
N GLY A 206 20.56 24.74 11.19
CA GLY A 206 19.42 25.30 10.45
C GLY A 206 18.30 24.31 10.12
N GLN A 207 18.53 23.00 10.20
CA GLN A 207 17.49 22.00 9.94
C GLN A 207 16.43 21.95 11.03
N ILE A 208 15.24 21.46 10.66
CA ILE A 208 14.12 21.25 11.58
C ILE A 208 14.12 19.80 12.05
N ILE A 209 13.89 19.61 13.34
CA ILE A 209 13.58 18.33 13.96
C ILE A 209 12.09 18.32 14.28
N LEU A 210 11.43 17.21 13.93
CA LEU A 210 10.05 16.91 14.26
C LEU A 210 10.02 15.78 15.30
N LEU A 211 9.24 15.98 16.36
CA LEU A 211 9.07 15.03 17.45
C LEU A 211 7.59 14.80 17.71
N ASP A 212 7.27 13.61 18.23
CA ASP A 212 5.90 13.21 18.58
C ASP A 212 4.92 13.46 17.42
N ASP A 213 5.18 12.81 16.29
CA ASP A 213 4.38 12.92 15.07
C ASP A 213 4.22 14.37 14.54
N GLY A 214 5.21 15.22 14.82
CA GLY A 214 5.28 16.61 14.35
C GLY A 214 4.62 17.63 15.28
N ASN A 215 4.09 17.20 16.43
CA ASN A 215 3.51 18.09 17.45
C ASN A 215 4.56 19.03 18.05
N LEU A 216 5.79 18.55 18.19
CA LEU A 216 6.93 19.31 18.69
C LEU A 216 7.88 19.60 17.54
N LYS A 217 8.34 20.86 17.46
CA LYS A 217 9.26 21.32 16.40
C LYS A 217 10.45 22.01 17.03
N MET A 218 11.64 21.66 16.56
CA MET A 218 12.89 22.24 17.05
C MET A 218 13.80 22.60 15.88
N LYS A 219 14.61 23.64 16.03
CA LYS A 219 15.61 24.05 15.02
C LYS A 219 17.00 23.71 15.52
N ILE A 220 17.80 23.05 14.69
CA ILE A 220 19.19 22.76 15.01
C ILE A 220 19.98 24.06 14.96
N LEU A 221 20.63 24.39 16.09
CA LEU A 221 21.52 25.56 16.20
C LEU A 221 22.96 25.16 15.91
N GLU A 222 23.39 24.06 16.50
CA GLU A 222 24.78 23.58 16.48
C GLU A 222 24.78 22.05 16.45
N ASN A 223 25.69 21.48 15.68
CA ASN A 223 26.03 20.06 15.74
C ASN A 223 27.51 19.92 16.14
N ASN A 224 27.76 19.17 17.21
CA ASN A 224 29.09 18.84 17.66
C ASN A 224 29.26 17.31 17.61
N TYR A 225 30.04 16.83 16.65
CA TYR A 225 30.36 15.42 16.51
C TYR A 225 31.84 15.19 16.78
N ASP A 226 32.14 14.49 17.88
CA ASP A 226 33.51 14.19 18.32
C ASP A 226 33.93 12.81 17.81
N THR A 227 34.88 12.79 16.86
CA THR A 227 35.43 11.54 16.30
C THR A 227 36.35 10.81 17.27
N SER A 228 36.89 11.49 18.28
CA SER A 228 37.78 10.93 19.29
C SER A 228 37.02 10.28 20.44
N ASN A 229 35.91 10.88 20.88
CA ASN A 229 34.99 10.30 21.84
C ASN A 229 33.54 10.57 21.44
N ILE A 230 32.97 9.64 20.69
CA ILE A 230 31.62 9.73 20.13
C ILE A 230 30.58 10.00 21.22
N GLN A 231 30.75 9.53 22.47
CA GLN A 231 29.80 9.75 23.57
C GLN A 231 29.60 11.24 23.93
N ASN A 232 30.57 12.11 23.59
CA ASN A 232 30.47 13.55 23.81
C ASN A 232 29.73 14.27 22.68
N SER A 233 29.30 13.56 21.63
CA SER A 233 28.62 14.17 20.49
C SER A 233 27.19 14.57 20.84
N TYR A 234 26.78 15.75 20.38
CA TYR A 234 25.45 16.28 20.62
C TYR A 234 24.97 17.22 19.50
N ILE A 235 23.66 17.40 19.43
CA ILE A 235 22.99 18.44 18.66
C ILE A 235 22.30 19.39 19.63
N LYS A 236 22.65 20.68 19.60
CA LYS A 236 21.88 21.71 20.32
C LYS A 236 20.79 22.26 19.43
N VAL A 237 19.62 22.43 20.03
CA VAL A 237 18.41 22.86 19.34
C VAL A 237 17.71 23.97 20.10
N GLN A 238 16.95 24.77 19.37
CA GLN A 238 15.97 25.71 19.91
C GLN A 238 14.57 25.16 19.69
N VAL A 239 13.74 25.17 20.72
CA VAL A 239 12.34 24.74 20.62
C VAL A 239 11.54 25.82 19.89
N LEU A 240 10.93 25.45 18.76
CA LEU A 240 10.04 26.33 17.99
C LEU A 240 8.57 26.11 18.38
N THR A 241 8.21 24.89 18.72
CA THR A 241 6.87 24.53 19.19
C THR A 241 7.05 23.62 20.39
N GLY A 242 6.71 24.14 21.57
CA GLY A 242 6.84 23.47 22.85
C GLY A 242 5.65 22.59 23.20
N GLY A 243 5.73 21.92 24.35
CA GLY A 243 4.77 20.94 24.84
C GLY A 243 5.43 19.85 25.69
N LYS A 244 4.68 18.81 26.03
CA LYS A 244 5.19 17.64 26.77
C LYS A 244 5.93 16.70 25.82
N LEU A 245 7.25 16.58 26.02
CA LEU A 245 8.07 15.58 25.33
C LEU A 245 8.20 14.33 26.19
N TYR A 246 7.45 13.29 25.84
CA TYR A 246 7.51 12.00 26.52
C TYR A 246 8.69 11.13 26.08
N SER A 247 9.10 10.19 26.93
CA SER A 247 10.09 9.16 26.63
C SER A 247 9.70 8.30 25.42
N LYS A 248 10.71 7.83 24.68
CA LYS A 248 10.55 6.92 23.51
C LYS A 248 9.71 7.50 22.36
N LYS A 249 9.51 8.82 22.30
CA LYS A 249 8.79 9.47 21.21
C LYS A 249 9.60 9.44 19.91
N GLY A 250 8.88 9.43 18.79
CA GLY A 250 9.47 9.39 17.46
C GLY A 250 10.27 10.65 17.18
N PHE A 251 11.43 10.50 16.54
CA PHE A 251 12.33 11.59 16.15
C PHE A 251 12.53 11.56 14.64
N CYS A 252 12.43 12.71 13.99
CA CYS A 252 12.64 12.82 12.56
C CYS A 252 13.30 14.15 12.16
N ILE A 253 14.15 14.10 11.12
CA ILE A 253 14.66 15.27 10.39
C ILE A 253 14.11 15.18 8.96
N PRO A 254 13.22 16.09 8.54
CA PRO A 254 12.68 16.10 7.18
C PRO A 254 13.79 16.20 6.12
N ASN A 255 13.55 15.60 4.94
CA ASN A 255 14.47 15.60 3.79
C ASN A 255 15.85 14.96 4.01
N MET A 256 16.08 14.32 5.16
CA MET A 256 17.30 13.55 5.42
C MET A 256 17.06 12.07 5.10
N ILE A 257 17.97 11.47 4.33
CA ILE A 257 17.98 10.02 4.18
C ILE A 257 18.47 9.42 5.50
N MET A 258 17.64 8.62 6.14
CA MET A 258 17.97 8.07 7.46
C MET A 258 19.19 7.14 7.38
N PRO A 259 20.32 7.45 8.06
CA PRO A 259 21.54 6.66 7.95
C PRO A 259 21.52 5.45 8.90
N ILE A 260 20.42 4.70 8.91
CA ILE A 260 20.22 3.52 9.76
C ILE A 260 20.09 2.25 8.91
N ASP A 261 20.27 1.10 9.53
CA ASP A 261 19.96 -0.18 8.89
C ASP A 261 18.45 -0.21 8.57
N VAL A 262 18.10 -0.49 7.31
CA VAL A 262 16.70 -0.45 6.87
C VAL A 262 15.85 -1.53 7.53
N LEU A 263 16.44 -2.69 7.82
CA LEU A 263 15.75 -3.83 8.40
C LEU A 263 16.44 -4.25 9.70
N SER A 264 15.69 -4.28 10.80
CA SER A 264 16.15 -4.86 12.06
C SER A 264 16.09 -6.39 12.03
N GLU A 265 16.72 -7.06 13.00
CA GLU A 265 16.56 -8.52 13.20
C GLU A 265 15.08 -8.92 13.23
N LYS A 266 14.26 -8.14 13.93
CA LYS A 266 12.83 -8.37 14.03
C LYS A 266 12.17 -8.29 12.66
N ASP A 267 12.47 -7.26 11.87
CA ASP A 267 11.90 -7.11 10.52
C ASP A 267 12.27 -8.29 9.62
N ILE A 268 13.54 -8.74 9.63
CA ILE A 268 13.98 -9.91 8.87
C ILE A 268 13.19 -11.15 9.28
N LYS A 269 13.07 -11.42 10.59
CA LYS A 269 12.30 -12.57 11.09
C LYS A 269 10.81 -12.47 10.73
N ASP A 270 10.24 -11.27 10.69
CA ASP A 270 8.84 -11.03 10.31
C ASP A 270 8.62 -11.23 8.80
N ILE A 271 9.57 -10.81 7.96
CA ILE A 271 9.57 -11.07 6.51
C ILE A 271 9.59 -12.58 6.25
N LEU A 272 10.51 -13.30 6.89
CA LEU A 272 10.63 -14.75 6.76
C LEU A 272 9.36 -15.47 7.22
N PHE A 273 8.77 -15.02 8.34
CA PHE A 273 7.47 -15.52 8.80
C PHE A 273 6.38 -15.31 7.74
N CYS A 274 6.28 -14.12 7.15
CA CYS A 274 5.29 -13.84 6.10
C CYS A 274 5.44 -14.79 4.90
N ILE A 275 6.67 -15.05 4.45
CA ILE A 275 6.93 -15.97 3.33
C ILE A 275 6.56 -17.41 3.71
N ASN A 276 6.90 -17.84 4.92
CA ASN A 276 6.62 -19.20 5.43
C ASN A 276 5.14 -19.50 5.58
N GLU A 277 4.36 -18.47 5.84
CA GLU A 277 2.94 -18.52 6.11
C GLU A 277 2.08 -18.17 4.89
N GLU A 278 2.69 -18.13 3.70
CA GLU A 278 2.03 -17.80 2.43
C GLU A 278 1.22 -16.50 2.49
N VAL A 279 1.79 -15.46 3.10
CA VAL A 279 1.29 -14.09 2.99
C VAL A 279 1.54 -13.59 1.57
N ASP A 280 0.57 -12.87 1.00
CA ASP A 280 0.55 -12.55 -0.43
C ASP A 280 1.32 -11.26 -0.76
N PHE A 281 1.27 -10.29 0.16
CA PHE A 281 1.93 -8.98 0.02
C PHE A 281 2.76 -8.64 1.25
N LEU A 282 3.90 -7.98 1.04
CA LEU A 282 4.75 -7.42 2.08
C LEU A 282 4.73 -5.90 1.97
N GLY A 283 4.13 -5.23 2.96
CA GLY A 283 4.19 -3.78 3.11
C GLY A 283 5.55 -3.36 3.68
N TYR A 284 6.42 -2.80 2.85
CA TYR A 284 7.77 -2.39 3.24
C TYR A 284 7.77 -0.92 3.67
N SER A 285 7.92 -0.70 4.98
CA SER A 285 7.92 0.62 5.62
C SER A 285 9.22 1.40 5.38
N PHE A 286 9.12 2.73 5.37
CA PHE A 286 10.20 3.71 5.24
C PHE A 286 11.13 3.51 4.03
N VAL A 287 10.58 3.07 2.90
CA VAL A 287 11.36 2.99 1.64
C VAL A 287 11.72 4.40 1.19
N GLN A 288 12.99 4.66 0.95
CA GLN A 288 13.53 5.97 0.57
C GLN A 288 14.26 5.94 -0.78
N THR A 289 14.84 4.78 -1.15
CA THR A 289 15.63 4.60 -2.36
C THR A 289 15.36 3.25 -3.03
N GLU A 290 15.83 3.09 -4.28
CA GLU A 290 15.81 1.79 -4.97
C GLU A 290 16.67 0.73 -4.28
N TYR A 291 17.73 1.15 -3.57
CA TYR A 291 18.66 0.25 -2.90
C TYR A 291 18.02 -0.46 -1.71
N ASP A 292 17.06 0.18 -1.03
CA ASP A 292 16.26 -0.45 0.02
C ASP A 292 15.53 -1.68 -0.52
N LEU A 293 15.00 -1.58 -1.74
CA LEU A 293 14.28 -2.65 -2.42
C LEU A 293 15.22 -3.73 -2.95
N ILE A 294 16.37 -3.36 -3.50
CA ILE A 294 17.39 -4.32 -3.94
C ILE A 294 17.87 -5.15 -2.74
N PHE A 295 18.14 -4.49 -1.61
CA PHE A 295 18.53 -5.14 -0.36
C PHE A 295 17.48 -6.16 0.09
N LEU A 296 16.21 -5.76 0.17
CA LEU A 296 15.11 -6.65 0.54
C LEU A 296 14.94 -7.81 -0.46
N ARG A 297 14.97 -7.52 -1.77
CA ARG A 297 14.81 -8.55 -2.82
C ARG A 297 15.90 -9.60 -2.78
N ASN A 298 17.15 -9.21 -2.49
CA ASN A 298 18.25 -10.17 -2.35
C ASN A 298 18.00 -11.14 -1.20
N ILE A 299 17.55 -10.64 -0.04
CA ILE A 299 17.20 -11.49 1.11
C ILE A 299 16.06 -12.44 0.77
N ILE A 300 15.01 -11.92 0.12
CA ILE A 300 13.85 -12.71 -0.29
C ILE A 300 14.25 -13.78 -1.31
N ASN A 301 15.05 -13.44 -2.32
CA ASN A 301 15.49 -14.39 -3.35
C ASN A 301 16.36 -15.50 -2.76
N ASP A 302 17.36 -15.14 -1.96
CA ASP A 302 18.22 -16.11 -1.29
C ASP A 302 17.40 -17.04 -0.37
N TYR A 303 16.32 -16.54 0.26
CA TYR A 303 15.40 -17.39 1.01
C TYR A 303 14.65 -18.38 0.12
N TYR A 304 14.02 -17.90 -0.96
CA TYR A 304 13.28 -18.75 -1.91
C TYR A 304 14.15 -19.82 -2.59
N GLU A 305 15.44 -19.53 -2.79
CA GLU A 305 16.42 -20.45 -3.38
C GLU A 305 17.04 -21.41 -2.36
N SER A 306 16.87 -21.15 -1.07
CA SER A 306 17.46 -21.97 0.00
C SER A 306 16.79 -23.34 0.13
N ASP A 307 17.58 -24.32 0.61
CA ASP A 307 17.07 -25.65 0.98
C ASP A 307 16.00 -25.58 2.08
N PHE A 308 16.06 -24.56 2.94
CA PHE A 308 15.03 -24.29 3.94
C PHE A 308 13.68 -24.15 3.24
N TYR A 309 13.54 -23.23 2.30
CA TYR A 309 12.27 -22.99 1.62
C TYR A 309 11.80 -24.21 0.77
N ASN A 310 12.73 -24.94 0.15
CA ASN A 310 12.38 -26.16 -0.58
C ASN A 310 11.82 -27.27 0.34
N ASN A 311 12.35 -27.39 1.56
CA ASN A 311 11.83 -28.31 2.58
C ASN A 311 10.46 -27.86 3.13
N ILE A 312 10.23 -26.54 3.20
CA ILE A 312 8.96 -25.93 3.61
C ILE A 312 7.84 -26.28 2.63
N LYS A 313 8.07 -26.15 1.31
CA LYS A 313 7.09 -26.45 0.25
C LYS A 313 6.52 -27.87 0.29
N ARG A 314 7.23 -28.81 0.93
CA ARG A 314 6.82 -30.21 1.06
C ARG A 314 5.87 -30.47 2.24
N LYS A 315 5.62 -29.48 3.10
CA LYS A 315 4.72 -29.59 4.26
C LYS A 315 3.43 -28.82 3.96
N ASP A 316 2.27 -29.40 4.26
CA ASP A 316 1.02 -28.66 4.26
C ASP A 316 0.98 -27.76 5.52
N ARG A 317 1.14 -26.45 5.32
CA ARG A 317 1.31 -25.45 6.40
C ARG A 317 0.03 -24.74 6.77
N ILE A 318 -0.94 -24.78 5.87
CA ILE A 318 -2.20 -24.07 6.01
C ILE A 318 -3.20 -25.04 6.59
N ASN A 319 -3.65 -24.70 7.80
CA ASN A 319 -4.70 -25.46 8.42
C ASN A 319 -6.06 -24.99 7.89
N PHE A 320 -6.69 -25.84 7.08
CA PHE A 320 -8.04 -25.58 6.56
C PHE A 320 -9.14 -26.17 7.46
N ASP A 321 -8.80 -26.79 8.58
CA ASP A 321 -9.77 -27.34 9.53
C ASP A 321 -9.99 -26.37 10.69
N GLN A 322 -11.23 -25.92 10.82
CA GLN A 322 -11.67 -25.03 11.89
C GLN A 322 -11.50 -25.66 13.28
N ASN A 323 -11.57 -26.99 13.40
CA ASN A 323 -11.43 -27.68 14.69
C ASN A 323 -9.99 -27.66 15.23
N ASN A 324 -9.02 -27.49 14.33
CA ASN A 324 -7.60 -27.49 14.66
C ASN A 324 -7.04 -26.06 14.84
N LEU A 325 -7.89 -25.03 14.78
CA LEU A 325 -7.51 -23.64 15.04
C LEU A 325 -7.21 -23.43 16.54
N GLN A 326 -5.94 -23.14 16.86
CA GLN A 326 -5.51 -22.78 18.21
C GLN A 326 -4.81 -21.42 18.18
N MET A 327 -5.36 -20.43 18.88
CA MET A 327 -4.65 -19.20 19.25
C MET A 327 -3.82 -19.49 20.50
N LYS A 328 -2.59 -18.99 20.52
CA LYS A 328 -1.74 -19.03 21.70
C LYS A 328 -1.64 -17.62 22.29
N THR A 329 -1.37 -17.56 23.59
CA THR A 329 -1.20 -16.30 24.32
C THR A 329 0.24 -15.82 24.36
N PHE A 330 1.17 -16.62 23.85
CA PHE A 330 2.60 -16.33 23.76
C PHE A 330 3.19 -16.98 22.50
N ASP A 331 4.33 -16.46 22.06
CA ASP A 331 5.13 -17.07 20.99
C ASP A 331 6.04 -18.15 21.59
N ASP A 332 5.76 -19.41 21.26
CA ASP A 332 6.55 -20.55 21.70
C ASP A 332 7.75 -20.74 20.77
N GLU A 333 8.97 -20.65 21.28
CA GLU A 333 10.17 -20.84 20.46
C GLU A 333 10.27 -22.24 19.85
N ASN A 334 9.57 -23.22 20.41
CA ASN A 334 9.49 -24.58 19.88
C ASN A 334 8.48 -24.73 18.74
N ASP A 335 7.62 -23.72 18.50
CA ASP A 335 6.74 -23.74 17.35
C ASP A 335 7.55 -23.82 16.07
N PHE A 336 7.23 -24.79 15.21
CA PHE A 336 8.01 -25.06 14.01
C PHE A 336 8.21 -23.81 13.14
N TYR A 337 7.20 -22.94 13.03
CA TYR A 337 7.23 -21.74 12.20
C TYR A 337 8.09 -20.62 12.82
N ILE A 338 8.29 -20.61 14.14
CA ILE A 338 9.22 -19.70 14.83
C ILE A 338 10.63 -20.27 14.77
N LYS A 339 10.78 -21.56 15.08
CA LYS A 339 12.07 -22.27 15.05
C LYS A 339 12.71 -22.23 13.67
N GLU A 340 11.98 -22.54 12.60
CA GLU A 340 12.52 -22.50 11.23
C GLU A 340 12.98 -21.09 10.82
N VAL A 341 12.25 -20.05 11.24
CA VAL A 341 12.66 -18.65 11.01
C VAL A 341 13.95 -18.32 11.76
N ASN A 342 14.05 -18.70 13.03
CA ASN A 342 15.25 -18.49 13.83
C ASN A 342 16.44 -19.31 13.30
N ASP A 343 16.22 -20.55 12.88
CA ASP A 343 17.24 -21.43 12.33
C ASP A 343 17.80 -20.85 11.03
N TYR A 344 16.95 -20.38 10.11
CA TYR A 344 17.42 -19.70 8.90
C TYR A 344 18.17 -18.40 9.24
N TYR A 345 17.63 -17.60 10.15
CA TYR A 345 18.25 -16.33 10.54
C TYR A 345 19.67 -16.55 11.08
N ASN A 346 19.83 -17.45 12.03
CA ASN A 346 21.10 -17.72 12.69
C ASN A 346 22.08 -18.46 11.78
N ASN A 347 21.62 -19.48 11.05
CA ASN A 347 22.52 -20.38 10.32
C ASN A 347 22.86 -19.93 8.90
N TYR A 348 22.03 -19.05 8.31
CA TYR A 348 22.17 -18.60 6.92
C TYR A 348 22.23 -17.08 6.80
N TYR A 349 21.21 -16.35 7.26
CA TYR A 349 21.15 -14.89 7.07
C TYR A 349 22.36 -14.18 7.69
N LEU A 350 22.70 -14.47 8.96
CA LEU A 350 23.84 -13.83 9.63
C LEU A 350 25.19 -14.09 8.94
N LYS A 351 25.34 -15.23 8.25
CA LYS A 351 26.57 -15.54 7.49
C LYS A 351 26.65 -14.74 6.19
N ASN A 352 25.50 -14.43 5.59
CA ASN A 352 25.41 -13.74 4.31
C ASN A 352 25.10 -12.24 4.43
N VAL A 353 24.84 -11.71 5.64
CA VAL A 353 24.44 -10.31 5.85
C VAL A 353 25.43 -9.32 5.24
N GLN A 354 26.74 -9.60 5.33
CA GLN A 354 27.79 -8.74 4.76
C GLN A 354 27.70 -8.67 3.23
N LYS A 355 27.34 -9.77 2.56
CA LYS A 355 27.11 -9.79 1.11
C LYS A 355 25.95 -8.86 0.73
N TYR A 356 24.87 -8.84 1.51
CA TYR A 356 23.74 -7.94 1.25
C TYR A 356 24.08 -6.49 1.56
N LYS A 357 24.82 -6.24 2.64
CA LYS A 357 25.20 -4.89 3.08
C LYS A 357 26.23 -4.23 2.17
N GLN A 358 27.09 -4.98 1.47
CA GLN A 358 28.06 -4.41 0.52
C GLN A 358 27.42 -3.47 -0.51
N ILE A 359 26.25 -3.80 -1.03
CA ILE A 359 25.52 -2.93 -1.98
C ILE A 359 24.99 -1.70 -1.23
N TYR A 360 24.37 -1.92 -0.08
CA TYR A 360 23.71 -0.87 0.70
C TYR A 360 24.71 0.18 1.23
N ASP A 361 25.85 -0.26 1.75
CA ASP A 361 26.88 0.61 2.34
C ASP A 361 27.62 1.45 1.29
N VAL A 362 27.77 0.95 0.05
CA VAL A 362 28.36 1.71 -1.07
C VAL A 362 27.53 2.98 -1.38
N TYR A 363 26.20 2.90 -1.30
CA TYR A 363 25.33 4.05 -1.59
C TYR A 363 25.08 4.96 -0.40
N LYS A 364 25.12 4.42 0.82
CA LYS A 364 24.97 5.20 2.07
C LYS A 364 26.06 6.25 2.26
N ASN A 365 27.21 6.08 1.59
CA ASN A 365 28.33 7.02 1.60
C ASN A 365 28.22 8.16 0.56
N GLN A 366 27.15 8.20 -0.24
CA GLN A 366 26.82 9.34 -1.09
C GLN A 366 26.01 10.37 -0.29
N ASP A 367 26.00 11.65 -0.72
CA ASP A 367 25.38 12.76 0.01
C ASP A 367 23.99 12.40 0.58
N LEU A 368 23.89 12.28 1.91
CA LEU A 368 22.66 11.97 2.66
C LEU A 368 21.61 13.12 2.61
N TYR A 369 21.98 14.20 1.93
CA TYR A 369 21.22 15.42 1.78
C TYR A 369 20.63 15.51 0.40
N ILE A 370 19.31 15.65 0.34
CA ILE A 370 18.63 15.87 -0.92
C ILE A 370 18.28 17.35 -1.03
N ASN A 371 19.06 18.12 -1.78
CA ASN A 371 18.81 19.54 -2.04
C ASN A 371 17.41 19.76 -2.64
N ASP A 372 16.71 20.79 -2.19
CA ASP A 372 15.39 21.18 -2.73
C ASP A 372 15.48 21.83 -4.12
N ASN A 373 16.69 22.20 -4.54
CA ASN A 373 16.95 22.85 -5.83
C ASN A 373 16.80 21.94 -7.06
N ILE A 374 16.49 20.66 -6.91
CA ILE A 374 16.22 19.77 -8.05
C ILE A 374 14.86 20.11 -8.72
N GLN A 375 13.98 20.88 -8.06
CA GLN A 375 12.81 21.45 -8.76
C GLN A 375 13.19 22.48 -9.84
N ASN A 376 14.41 23.03 -9.84
CA ASN A 376 14.88 23.98 -10.86
C ASN A 376 15.76 23.37 -11.95
N HIS A 377 16.14 22.09 -11.86
CA HIS A 377 16.87 21.42 -12.95
C HIS A 377 15.99 20.94 -14.10
N TYR A 378 14.67 21.08 -13.99
CA TYR A 378 13.75 20.84 -15.10
C TYR A 378 13.63 22.02 -16.09
N ASN A 379 14.41 23.11 -15.95
CA ASN A 379 14.36 24.23 -16.92
C ASN A 379 15.64 25.08 -17.08
N LYS A 380 16.83 24.61 -16.66
CA LYS A 380 18.09 25.35 -16.86
C LYS A 380 19.24 24.43 -17.26
N ASN A 381 19.31 24.13 -18.55
CA ASN A 381 20.55 23.82 -19.27
C ASN A 381 20.55 24.61 -20.60
N ILE A 382 20.32 25.92 -20.51
CA ILE A 382 20.77 26.90 -21.49
C ILE A 382 21.25 28.10 -20.66
N VAL A 383 22.56 28.25 -20.56
CA VAL A 383 23.36 29.49 -20.53
C VAL A 383 24.71 29.11 -19.94
N THR A 384 25.69 29.17 -20.84
CA THR A 384 27.14 29.19 -20.62
C THR A 384 27.56 30.08 -19.44
N ASN A 385 28.56 29.66 -18.68
CA ASN A 385 29.70 30.54 -18.42
C ASN A 385 30.95 29.74 -18.06
N ILE A 386 31.97 30.03 -18.86
CA ILE A 386 33.39 29.78 -18.66
C ILE A 386 33.87 30.63 -17.48
N GLY A 387 34.76 30.07 -16.67
CA GLY A 387 35.47 30.80 -15.62
C GLY A 387 36.41 29.84 -14.91
N ASP A 388 37.68 29.88 -15.32
CA ASP A 388 38.80 29.17 -14.73
C ASP A 388 38.88 29.39 -13.21
N ASP A 389 39.03 28.32 -12.44
CA ASP A 389 39.99 28.31 -11.34
C ASP A 389 40.35 26.88 -10.94
N LYS A 390 41.65 26.58 -11.10
CA LYS A 390 42.30 25.34 -10.68
C LYS A 390 42.43 25.36 -9.16
N ASN A 391 41.83 24.38 -8.49
CA ASN A 391 42.42 23.84 -7.27
C ASN A 391 42.42 22.31 -7.36
N ILE A 392 43.64 21.79 -7.47
CA ILE A 392 44.00 20.39 -7.62
C ILE A 392 43.66 19.68 -6.30
N ILE A 393 42.73 18.73 -6.35
CA ILE A 393 42.59 17.66 -5.36
C ILE A 393 42.81 16.36 -6.13
N ASP A 394 43.80 15.58 -5.69
CA ASP A 394 44.38 14.40 -6.33
C ASP A 394 43.37 13.44 -6.98
N GLU A 395 43.40 13.37 -8.32
CA GLU A 395 42.58 12.47 -9.15
C GLU A 395 43.05 10.99 -9.12
N GLN A 396 44.08 10.63 -8.36
CA GLN A 396 44.65 9.27 -8.41
C GLN A 396 43.97 8.24 -7.48
N HIS A 397 43.03 8.65 -6.61
CA HIS A 397 42.30 7.72 -5.73
C HIS A 397 40.84 7.44 -6.14
N ILE A 398 40.30 8.10 -7.17
CA ILE A 398 38.89 7.94 -7.58
C ILE A 398 38.72 6.93 -8.73
N HIS A 399 39.76 6.65 -9.52
CA HIS A 399 39.61 5.81 -10.71
C HIS A 399 39.57 4.29 -10.49
N ASN A 400 39.98 3.78 -9.32
CA ASN A 400 39.94 2.33 -9.03
C ASN A 400 38.63 1.84 -8.39
N ASN A 401 37.78 2.73 -7.84
CA ASN A 401 36.50 2.33 -7.23
C ASN A 401 35.34 2.27 -8.23
N ASN A 402 35.35 3.08 -9.30
CA ASN A 402 34.24 3.13 -10.26
C ASN A 402 34.12 1.85 -11.10
N ASN A 403 35.25 1.22 -11.48
CA ASN A 403 35.23 -0.04 -12.24
C ASN A 403 34.66 -1.23 -11.45
N ASN A 404 34.81 -1.24 -10.13
CA ASN A 404 34.24 -2.28 -9.27
C ASN A 404 32.73 -2.05 -9.07
N ILE A 405 32.32 -0.80 -8.88
CA ILE A 405 30.90 -0.42 -8.75
C ILE A 405 30.15 -0.71 -10.06
N ASP A 406 30.73 -0.42 -11.22
CA ASP A 406 30.11 -0.69 -12.53
C ASP A 406 29.99 -2.20 -12.83
N ASN A 407 30.95 -3.01 -12.40
CA ASN A 407 30.88 -4.48 -12.52
C ASN A 407 29.89 -5.10 -11.54
N ILE A 408 29.82 -4.57 -10.31
CA ILE A 408 28.77 -4.92 -9.35
C ILE A 408 27.41 -4.57 -9.97
N MET A 409 27.21 -3.32 -10.40
CA MET A 409 25.99 -2.85 -11.05
C MET A 409 25.62 -3.65 -12.31
N LYS A 410 26.57 -4.11 -13.13
CA LYS A 410 26.30 -4.99 -14.28
C LYS A 410 25.87 -6.41 -13.89
N ASN A 411 26.39 -6.94 -12.79
CA ASN A 411 25.89 -8.21 -12.25
C ASN A 411 24.49 -8.04 -11.64
N TYR A 412 24.18 -6.88 -11.05
CA TYR A 412 22.87 -6.57 -10.46
C TYR A 412 21.85 -6.03 -11.48
N SER A 413 22.25 -5.53 -12.64
CA SER A 413 21.34 -5.18 -13.74
C SER A 413 20.67 -6.42 -14.34
N ASN A 414 21.28 -7.60 -14.21
CA ASN A 414 20.59 -8.87 -14.46
C ASN A 414 19.48 -9.17 -13.42
N LEU A 415 19.52 -8.60 -12.21
CA LEU A 415 18.42 -8.68 -11.24
C LEU A 415 17.22 -7.78 -11.59
N TYR A 416 17.39 -6.75 -12.43
CA TYR A 416 16.24 -5.98 -12.94
C TYR A 416 15.28 -6.87 -13.76
N ASN A 417 15.73 -8.05 -14.22
CA ASN A 417 14.89 -9.05 -14.90
C ASN A 417 14.16 -10.03 -13.96
N ILE A 418 14.25 -9.89 -12.62
CA ILE A 418 13.68 -10.85 -11.65
C ILE A 418 12.16 -10.72 -11.43
N ASN A 419 11.50 -9.72 -12.01
CA ASN A 419 10.06 -9.45 -11.79
C ASN A 419 9.09 -10.39 -12.55
N LYS A 420 9.39 -11.69 -12.70
CA LYS A 420 8.53 -12.63 -13.43
C LYS A 420 8.00 -13.82 -12.63
N ASP A 421 8.48 -14.08 -11.42
CA ASP A 421 7.96 -15.19 -10.63
C ASP A 421 6.71 -14.78 -9.84
N HIS A 422 5.53 -15.03 -10.44
CA HIS A 422 4.24 -14.75 -9.81
C HIS A 422 4.01 -15.53 -8.51
N ASN A 423 4.84 -16.54 -8.20
CA ASN A 423 4.72 -17.37 -7.01
C ASN A 423 5.45 -16.82 -5.77
N LYS A 424 6.19 -15.72 -5.89
CA LYS A 424 6.85 -15.05 -4.74
C LYS A 424 5.93 -14.01 -4.07
N ILE A 425 6.19 -13.65 -2.82
CA ILE A 425 5.48 -12.55 -2.14
C ILE A 425 5.65 -11.23 -2.91
N ALA A 426 4.59 -10.43 -3.04
CA ALA A 426 4.63 -9.14 -3.73
C ALA A 426 5.07 -8.01 -2.78
N ILE A 427 6.00 -7.15 -3.21
CA ILE A 427 6.52 -6.04 -2.38
C ILE A 427 5.70 -4.76 -2.64
N ILE A 428 5.04 -4.27 -1.59
CA ILE A 428 4.32 -3.00 -1.59
C ILE A 428 5.17 -1.96 -0.86
N SER A 429 5.77 -1.03 -1.59
CA SER A 429 6.62 0.00 -0.99
C SER A 429 5.75 1.09 -0.37
N LYS A 430 5.97 1.37 0.92
CA LYS A 430 5.26 2.42 1.65
C LYS A 430 6.01 3.73 1.53
N ILE A 431 5.33 4.72 0.96
CA ILE A 431 5.88 6.05 0.74
C ILE A 431 5.49 6.92 1.94
N GLU A 432 6.42 7.02 2.87
CA GLU A 432 6.25 7.68 4.18
C GLU A 432 7.13 8.92 4.33
N LYS A 433 8.14 9.09 3.45
CA LYS A 433 9.14 10.16 3.56
C LYS A 433 9.26 11.01 2.30
N PRO A 434 9.61 12.31 2.42
CA PRO A 434 9.91 13.17 1.28
C PRO A 434 11.07 12.66 0.41
N SER A 435 12.07 12.00 1.02
CA SER A 435 13.20 11.40 0.30
C SER A 435 12.76 10.36 -0.73
N ALA A 436 11.76 9.55 -0.38
CA ALA A 436 11.14 8.58 -1.28
C ALA A 436 10.50 9.24 -2.51
N ILE A 437 9.89 10.42 -2.34
CA ILE A 437 9.25 11.17 -3.43
C ILE A 437 10.29 11.59 -4.48
N LYS A 438 11.51 11.95 -4.05
CA LYS A 438 12.59 12.37 -4.96
C LYS A 438 13.11 11.19 -5.80
N ASN A 439 13.10 9.97 -5.24
CA ASN A 439 13.53 8.72 -5.92
C ASN A 439 12.37 7.88 -6.47
N ILE A 440 11.16 8.46 -6.55
CA ILE A 440 9.93 7.68 -6.66
C ILE A 440 9.88 6.80 -7.90
N GLU A 441 10.38 7.28 -9.04
CA GLU A 441 10.31 6.54 -10.29
C GLU A 441 11.06 5.21 -10.23
N ASN A 442 12.25 5.20 -9.62
CA ASN A 442 13.04 3.98 -9.50
C ASN A 442 12.48 3.04 -8.44
N ILE A 443 11.92 3.59 -7.36
CA ILE A 443 11.14 2.82 -6.38
C ILE A 443 10.00 2.10 -7.09
N ILE A 444 9.13 2.81 -7.83
CA ILE A 444 7.98 2.21 -8.52
C ILE A 444 8.38 1.10 -9.49
N LYS A 445 9.48 1.27 -10.24
CA LYS A 445 9.97 0.23 -11.18
C LYS A 445 10.29 -1.08 -10.47
N LEU A 446 10.88 -1.00 -9.27
CA LEU A 446 11.29 -2.17 -8.48
C LEU A 446 10.22 -2.69 -7.53
N SER A 447 9.16 -1.92 -7.24
CA SER A 447 8.03 -2.36 -6.43
C SER A 447 7.02 -3.20 -7.24
N ASP A 448 6.27 -4.06 -6.55
CA ASP A 448 5.10 -4.73 -7.14
C ASP A 448 3.82 -3.88 -7.01
N GLY A 449 3.80 -2.96 -6.04
CA GLY A 449 2.78 -1.93 -5.87
C GLY A 449 3.27 -0.83 -4.91
N ILE A 450 2.51 0.25 -4.80
CA ILE A 450 2.83 1.39 -3.93
C ILE A 450 1.72 1.60 -2.90
N MET A 451 2.08 1.92 -1.67
CA MET A 451 1.17 2.40 -0.64
C MET A 451 1.54 3.83 -0.25
N ILE A 452 0.60 4.76 -0.43
CA ILE A 452 0.73 6.16 -0.02
C ILE A 452 0.26 6.25 1.43
N ALA A 453 1.21 6.28 2.36
CA ALA A 453 0.95 6.35 3.79
C ALA A 453 0.84 7.83 4.23
N ARG A 454 -0.37 8.39 4.07
CA ARG A 454 -0.64 9.83 4.22
C ARG A 454 -0.37 10.38 5.61
N GLY A 455 -0.61 9.58 6.65
CA GLY A 455 -0.32 9.93 8.03
C GLY A 455 1.17 10.22 8.22
N ASP A 456 2.03 9.25 7.92
CA ASP A 456 3.48 9.40 8.08
C ASP A 456 4.06 10.43 7.09
N LEU A 457 3.65 10.39 5.82
CA LEU A 457 4.10 11.34 4.81
C LEU A 457 3.69 12.79 5.14
N GLY A 458 2.51 12.98 5.71
CA GLY A 458 1.97 14.28 6.10
C GLY A 458 2.67 14.91 7.31
N ILE A 459 3.39 14.13 8.12
CA ILE A 459 4.20 14.65 9.23
C ILE A 459 5.43 15.40 8.68
N GLU A 460 6.11 14.80 7.69
CA GLU A 460 7.38 15.33 7.16
C GLU A 460 7.22 16.26 5.96
N THR A 461 6.05 16.26 5.32
CA THR A 461 5.74 17.17 4.22
C THR A 461 4.77 18.26 4.64
N ASN A 462 4.74 19.36 3.89
CA ASN A 462 3.70 20.36 4.09
C ASN A 462 2.33 19.73 3.78
N LEU A 463 1.41 19.74 4.75
CA LEU A 463 0.06 19.18 4.64
C LEU A 463 -0.70 19.68 3.39
N SER A 464 -0.51 20.94 3.00
CA SER A 464 -1.13 21.50 1.79
C SER A 464 -0.62 20.86 0.49
N ASN A 465 0.58 20.28 0.50
CA ASN A 465 1.17 19.59 -0.63
C ASN A 465 0.80 18.09 -0.68
N LEU A 466 0.32 17.51 0.42
CA LEU A 466 0.01 16.08 0.51
C LEU A 466 -1.02 15.62 -0.55
N PRO A 467 -2.14 16.33 -0.82
CA PRO A 467 -3.06 15.97 -1.90
C PRO A 467 -2.41 16.03 -3.29
N ILE A 468 -1.48 16.97 -3.50
CA ILE A 468 -0.75 17.11 -4.78
C ILE A 468 0.16 15.90 -4.99
N LEU A 469 0.89 15.50 -3.94
CA LEU A 469 1.75 14.31 -3.97
C LEU A 469 0.93 13.04 -4.23
N GLN A 470 -0.18 12.84 -3.51
CA GLN A 470 -1.08 11.71 -3.72
C GLN A 470 -1.46 11.58 -5.20
N LYS A 471 -1.97 12.66 -5.79
CA LYS A 471 -2.41 12.68 -7.19
C LYS A 471 -1.27 12.38 -8.17
N LYS A 472 -0.07 12.92 -7.93
CA LYS A 472 1.13 12.63 -8.74
C LYS A 472 1.53 11.16 -8.65
N LEU A 473 1.59 10.60 -7.44
CA LEU A 473 1.98 9.21 -7.19
C LEU A 473 1.01 8.24 -7.84
N ILE A 474 -0.31 8.46 -7.69
CA ILE A 474 -1.34 7.64 -8.33
C ILE A 474 -1.15 7.63 -9.86
N ASN A 475 -0.91 8.79 -10.47
CA ASN A 475 -0.73 8.89 -11.92
C ASN A 475 0.54 8.16 -12.40
N LEU A 476 1.66 8.32 -11.69
CA LEU A 476 2.90 7.63 -12.04
C LEU A 476 2.71 6.12 -12.00
N CYS A 477 2.13 5.60 -10.90
CA CYS A 477 1.88 4.17 -10.75
C CYS A 477 0.95 3.64 -11.83
N ARG A 478 -0.21 4.27 -12.02
CA ARG A 478 -1.26 3.79 -12.92
C ARG A 478 -0.90 3.95 -14.39
N ILE A 479 -0.42 5.13 -14.80
CA ILE A 479 -0.32 5.51 -16.21
C ILE A 479 1.06 5.17 -16.78
N LYS A 480 2.13 5.47 -16.05
CA LYS A 480 3.51 5.28 -16.52
C LYS A 480 4.00 3.86 -16.27
N TYR A 481 3.82 3.33 -15.06
CA TYR A 481 4.46 2.07 -14.64
C TYR A 481 3.53 0.86 -14.59
N ASN A 482 2.22 1.05 -14.71
CA ASN A 482 1.22 0.00 -14.56
C ASN A 482 1.38 -0.80 -13.26
N LYS A 483 1.44 -0.10 -12.12
CA LYS A 483 1.54 -0.67 -10.78
C LYS A 483 0.29 -0.33 -9.97
N PRO A 484 -0.25 -1.27 -9.18
CA PRO A 484 -1.34 -0.99 -8.27
C PRO A 484 -0.90 0.03 -7.21
N VAL A 485 -1.81 0.94 -6.87
CA VAL A 485 -1.56 1.97 -5.86
C VAL A 485 -2.66 1.98 -4.79
N ILE A 486 -2.22 1.97 -3.53
CA ILE A 486 -3.07 2.00 -2.33
C ILE A 486 -3.00 3.40 -1.73
N VAL A 487 -4.14 4.00 -1.45
CA VAL A 487 -4.23 5.21 -0.63
C VAL A 487 -4.58 4.80 0.80
N ALA A 488 -3.68 5.11 1.74
CA ALA A 488 -3.78 4.61 3.11
C ALA A 488 -3.83 5.73 4.15
N THR A 489 -4.33 5.35 5.34
CA THR A 489 -4.45 6.16 6.57
C THR A 489 -5.42 7.33 6.49
N GLN A 490 -6.09 7.62 7.62
CA GLN A 490 -7.02 8.74 7.79
C GLN A 490 -8.13 8.79 6.72
N MET A 491 -8.62 7.64 6.25
CA MET A 491 -9.71 7.60 5.28
C MET A 491 -11.05 7.87 5.97
N MET A 492 -11.28 7.27 7.14
CA MET A 492 -12.53 7.36 7.89
C MET A 492 -12.26 7.36 9.41
N GLU A 493 -11.18 8.01 9.84
CA GLU A 493 -10.63 8.00 11.21
C GLU A 493 -11.70 8.28 12.29
N SER A 494 -12.63 9.20 12.04
CA SER A 494 -13.71 9.54 12.99
C SER A 494 -14.60 8.33 13.34
N MET A 495 -14.71 7.35 12.42
CA MET A 495 -15.51 6.15 12.63
C MET A 495 -14.91 5.14 13.62
N ARG A 496 -13.71 5.41 14.15
CA ARG A 496 -13.22 4.72 15.35
C ARG A 496 -14.12 4.93 16.55
N PHE A 497 -14.68 6.12 16.67
CA PHE A 497 -15.46 6.56 17.83
C PHE A 497 -16.91 6.89 17.50
N LEU A 498 -17.19 7.21 16.23
CA LEU A 498 -18.52 7.61 15.78
C LEU A 498 -19.11 6.58 14.81
N PRO A 499 -20.43 6.36 14.79
CA PRO A 499 -21.07 5.42 13.86
C PRO A 499 -21.21 5.98 12.43
N SER A 500 -20.70 7.17 12.14
CA SER A 500 -20.80 7.79 10.81
C SER A 500 -19.58 8.66 10.52
N PRO A 501 -19.10 8.70 9.26
CA PRO A 501 -17.96 9.51 8.89
C PRO A 501 -18.36 10.98 8.74
N THR A 502 -17.36 11.85 8.75
CA THR A 502 -17.54 13.26 8.39
C THR A 502 -17.72 13.42 6.89
N ARG A 503 -18.30 14.55 6.46
CA ARG A 503 -18.40 14.87 5.02
C ARG A 503 -17.02 14.96 4.35
N ALA A 504 -16.02 15.47 5.08
CA ALA A 504 -14.65 15.58 4.59
C ALA A 504 -14.04 14.20 4.30
N GLU A 505 -14.21 13.23 5.20
CA GLU A 505 -13.74 11.85 5.00
C GLU A 505 -14.43 11.17 3.81
N VAL A 506 -15.75 11.36 3.66
CA VAL A 506 -16.47 10.82 2.49
C VAL A 506 -15.92 11.40 1.19
N THR A 507 -15.70 12.72 1.14
CA THR A 507 -15.10 13.39 -0.02
C THR A 507 -13.68 12.93 -0.28
N ASP A 508 -12.89 12.69 0.77
CA ASP A 508 -11.51 12.24 0.65
C ASP A 508 -11.41 10.82 0.07
N VAL A 509 -12.24 9.88 0.58
CA VAL A 509 -12.38 8.54 -0.01
C VAL A 509 -12.76 8.66 -1.48
N ALA A 510 -13.81 9.41 -1.82
CA ALA A 510 -14.25 9.57 -3.20
C ALA A 510 -13.16 10.17 -4.11
N THR A 511 -12.41 11.17 -3.62
CA THR A 511 -11.34 11.82 -4.38
C THR A 511 -10.20 10.85 -4.70
N ALA A 512 -9.83 9.96 -3.76
CA ALA A 512 -8.85 8.91 -4.03
C ALA A 512 -9.28 8.02 -5.21
N LEU A 513 -10.57 7.64 -5.26
CA LEU A 513 -11.13 6.86 -6.37
C LEU A 513 -11.05 7.62 -7.69
N TYR A 514 -11.50 8.88 -7.72
CA TYR A 514 -11.45 9.74 -8.91
C TYR A 514 -10.02 9.95 -9.42
N ASP A 515 -9.06 10.10 -8.52
CA ASP A 515 -7.65 10.19 -8.91
C ASP A 515 -7.15 8.90 -9.58
N GLY A 516 -7.79 7.77 -9.26
CA GLY A 516 -7.61 6.46 -9.87
C GLY A 516 -6.80 5.51 -9.01
N SER A 517 -6.94 5.58 -7.69
CA SER A 517 -6.38 4.55 -6.81
C SER A 517 -6.94 3.17 -7.14
N ASP A 518 -6.17 2.12 -6.91
CA ASP A 518 -6.65 0.74 -7.05
C ASP A 518 -7.32 0.26 -5.75
N CYS A 519 -6.80 0.68 -4.60
CA CYS A 519 -7.31 0.29 -3.30
C CYS A 519 -7.29 1.46 -2.31
N VAL A 520 -8.25 1.48 -1.38
CA VAL A 520 -8.25 2.34 -0.20
C VAL A 520 -8.15 1.50 1.07
N MET A 521 -7.43 2.01 2.06
CA MET A 521 -7.14 1.27 3.29
C MET A 521 -7.87 1.83 4.51
N LEU A 522 -8.43 0.95 5.32
CA LEU A 522 -8.86 1.24 6.69
C LEU A 522 -7.78 0.78 7.67
N SER A 523 -7.50 1.65 8.63
CA SER A 523 -6.50 1.44 9.66
C SER A 523 -7.18 1.19 11.02
N ALA A 524 -6.96 2.06 12.00
CA ALA A 524 -7.45 1.87 13.35
C ALA A 524 -8.98 1.80 13.43
N GLU A 525 -9.69 2.34 12.43
CA GLU A 525 -11.15 2.25 12.26
C GLU A 525 -11.69 0.83 12.39
N THR A 526 -10.90 -0.14 11.92
CA THR A 526 -11.29 -1.55 11.86
C THR A 526 -10.51 -2.44 12.82
N ALA A 527 -9.31 -2.01 13.24
CA ALA A 527 -8.46 -2.76 14.16
C ALA A 527 -8.91 -2.61 15.62
N THR A 528 -9.11 -1.35 16.04
CA THR A 528 -9.41 -0.98 17.43
C THR A 528 -10.63 -0.09 17.56
N GLY A 529 -11.27 0.26 16.44
CA GLY A 529 -12.48 1.08 16.41
C GLY A 529 -13.70 0.38 16.98
N GLN A 530 -14.68 1.17 17.44
CA GLN A 530 -15.94 0.69 18.01
C GLN A 530 -16.90 0.14 16.94
N TYR A 531 -16.75 0.57 15.68
CA TYR A 531 -17.70 0.28 14.59
C TYR A 531 -17.06 -0.39 13.36
N PRO A 532 -16.23 -1.44 13.51
CA PRO A 532 -15.37 -1.94 12.43
C PRO A 532 -16.15 -2.42 11.19
N ILE A 533 -17.23 -3.18 11.41
CA ILE A 533 -18.08 -3.72 10.32
C ILE A 533 -18.82 -2.58 9.60
N LEU A 534 -19.34 -1.61 10.37
CA LEU A 534 -20.08 -0.48 9.82
C LEU A 534 -19.15 0.42 8.99
N THR A 535 -17.92 0.67 9.45
CA THR A 535 -16.88 1.39 8.70
C THR A 535 -16.64 0.75 7.34
N VAL A 536 -16.39 -0.57 7.30
CA VAL A 536 -16.18 -1.31 6.03
C VAL A 536 -17.38 -1.16 5.11
N SER A 537 -18.59 -1.40 5.63
CA SER A 537 -19.82 -1.30 4.85
C SER A 537 -20.05 0.11 4.29
N THR A 538 -19.67 1.14 5.05
CA THR A 538 -19.79 2.55 4.67
C THR A 538 -18.77 2.92 3.61
N GLN A 539 -17.50 2.50 3.75
CA GLN A 539 -16.48 2.71 2.71
C GLN A 539 -16.88 2.03 1.39
N ASN A 540 -17.34 0.79 1.47
CA ASN A 540 -17.81 0.04 0.30
C ASN A 540 -19.02 0.73 -0.36
N LYS A 541 -19.91 1.34 0.42
CA LYS A 541 -21.00 2.15 -0.14
C LYS A 541 -20.49 3.37 -0.91
N ILE A 542 -19.52 4.11 -0.36
CA ILE A 542 -18.92 5.27 -1.05
C ILE A 542 -18.28 4.84 -2.37
N ILE A 543 -17.53 3.73 -2.35
CA ILE A 543 -16.90 3.14 -3.54
C ILE A 543 -17.94 2.87 -4.64
N LYS A 544 -19.00 2.13 -4.29
CA LYS A 544 -20.11 1.84 -5.22
C LYS A 544 -20.77 3.09 -5.77
N ASP A 545 -21.08 4.05 -4.91
CA ASP A 545 -21.80 5.26 -5.32
C ASP A 545 -20.97 6.09 -6.31
N VAL A 546 -19.64 6.17 -6.10
CA VAL A 546 -18.72 6.85 -7.01
C VAL A 546 -18.59 6.12 -8.34
N GLU A 547 -18.47 4.79 -8.34
CA GLU A 547 -18.20 4.05 -9.57
C GLU A 547 -19.44 3.77 -10.40
N ASN A 548 -20.63 3.81 -9.79
CA ASN A 548 -21.89 3.85 -10.51
C ASN A 548 -22.15 5.21 -11.17
N ASP A 549 -21.40 6.26 -10.81
CA ASP A 549 -21.50 7.56 -11.47
C ASP A 549 -20.91 7.48 -12.89
N TYR A 550 -21.70 7.91 -13.87
CA TYR A 550 -21.23 8.07 -15.25
C TYR A 550 -19.98 8.97 -15.33
N TYR A 551 -19.91 10.01 -14.48
CA TYR A 551 -18.81 10.97 -14.47
C TYR A 551 -17.47 10.34 -14.09
N TYR A 552 -17.46 9.29 -13.26
CA TYR A 552 -16.25 8.59 -12.84
C TYR A 552 -15.49 8.02 -14.04
N TYR A 553 -16.18 7.31 -14.94
CA TYR A 553 -15.56 6.73 -16.12
C TYR A 553 -15.09 7.79 -17.11
N GLU A 554 -15.90 8.82 -17.35
CA GLU A 554 -15.53 9.93 -18.22
C GLU A 554 -14.27 10.65 -17.71
N TYR A 555 -14.18 10.92 -16.41
CA TYR A 555 -13.05 11.57 -15.77
C TYR A 555 -11.78 10.71 -15.80
N THR A 556 -11.89 9.45 -15.37
CA THR A 556 -10.73 8.55 -15.26
C THR A 556 -10.15 8.15 -16.62
N GLN A 557 -11.00 7.93 -17.63
CA GLN A 557 -10.56 7.54 -18.98
C GLN A 557 -9.98 8.73 -19.76
N ARG A 558 -10.58 9.93 -19.70
CA ARG A 558 -10.01 11.13 -20.37
C ARG A 558 -8.59 11.43 -19.92
N LYS A 559 -8.30 11.18 -18.64
CA LYS A 559 -6.97 11.35 -18.06
C LYS A 559 -5.95 10.42 -18.72
N ASN A 560 -6.33 9.18 -19.03
CA ASN A 560 -5.49 8.23 -19.76
C ASN A 560 -5.20 8.73 -21.19
N ASP A 561 -6.22 9.25 -21.90
CA ASP A 561 -6.07 9.68 -23.30
C ASP A 561 -5.22 10.96 -23.43
N LYS A 562 -5.43 11.96 -22.56
CA LYS A 562 -4.68 13.22 -22.58
C LYS A 562 -3.18 13.01 -22.32
N LEU A 563 -2.83 12.17 -21.35
CA LEU A 563 -1.43 11.95 -20.98
C LEU A 563 -0.66 11.19 -22.07
N LYS A 564 -1.30 10.24 -22.77
CA LYS A 564 -0.69 9.60 -23.96
C LYS A 564 -0.51 10.56 -25.13
N MET A 565 -1.41 11.51 -25.33
CA MET A 565 -1.24 12.55 -26.36
C MET A 565 -0.10 13.52 -26.03
N LEU A 566 0.20 13.77 -24.76
CA LEU A 566 1.38 14.55 -24.36
C LEU A 566 2.69 13.79 -24.60
N ASP A 567 2.74 12.48 -24.35
CA ASP A 567 3.90 11.64 -24.71
C ASP A 567 4.13 11.61 -26.23
N HIS A 568 3.07 11.71 -27.05
CA HIS A 568 3.20 11.88 -28.50
C HIS A 568 3.62 13.29 -28.92
N LYS A 569 3.07 14.35 -28.31
CA LYS A 569 3.41 15.75 -28.66
C LYS A 569 4.83 16.15 -28.26
N ASN A 570 5.32 15.72 -27.10
CA ASN A 570 6.71 15.98 -26.70
C ASN A 570 7.72 15.32 -27.66
N ASN A 571 7.29 14.30 -28.42
CA ASN A 571 8.10 13.62 -29.44
C ASN A 571 7.93 14.19 -30.86
N CYS A 572 6.86 14.94 -31.16
CA CYS A 572 6.65 15.59 -32.47
C CYS A 572 7.18 17.03 -32.56
N CYS A 573 7.60 17.64 -31.45
CA CYS A 573 8.09 19.03 -31.44
C CYS A 573 9.55 19.22 -31.87
N HIS A 574 10.19 18.25 -32.52
CA HIS A 574 11.53 18.39 -33.10
C HIS A 574 11.57 18.88 -34.56
N GLU A 575 10.44 19.28 -35.16
CA GLU A 575 10.39 19.83 -36.53
C GLU A 575 10.12 21.34 -36.60
N ASN A 576 10.78 22.17 -35.78
CA ASN A 576 10.85 23.61 -36.04
C ASN A 576 12.12 23.95 -36.83
N LYS A 577 11.91 24.44 -38.05
CA LYS A 577 12.89 24.69 -39.13
C LYS A 577 13.96 25.76 -38.87
N ASP A 578 14.14 26.25 -37.65
CA ASP A 578 15.07 27.35 -37.36
C ASP A 578 16.39 26.93 -36.68
N ILE A 579 16.69 25.63 -36.60
CA ILE A 579 17.95 25.12 -36.04
C ILE A 579 18.80 24.45 -37.13
N GLN A 580 19.08 25.17 -38.21
CA GLN A 580 20.09 24.77 -39.21
C GLN A 580 21.41 25.54 -39.12
N GLN A 581 21.54 26.50 -38.19
CA GLN A 581 22.79 27.24 -37.97
C GLN A 581 23.57 26.86 -36.70
N ILE A 582 23.09 25.93 -35.88
CA ILE A 582 23.77 25.53 -34.62
C ILE A 582 24.43 24.13 -34.72
N ASN A 583 24.33 23.43 -35.86
CA ASN A 583 24.94 22.11 -36.04
C ASN A 583 26.26 22.16 -36.83
N LYS A 584 27.21 22.99 -36.41
CA LYS A 584 28.61 22.91 -36.89
C LYS A 584 29.65 22.67 -35.80
N TYR A 585 29.23 22.56 -34.53
CA TYR A 585 30.08 22.15 -33.43
C TYR A 585 29.33 21.14 -32.56
N ASN A 586 29.79 19.89 -32.60
CA ASN A 586 29.54 18.75 -31.69
C ASN A 586 29.38 17.47 -32.51
N HIS A 587 30.48 17.06 -33.13
CA HIS A 587 30.60 15.78 -33.82
C HIS A 587 31.27 14.77 -32.88
N GLU A 588 30.69 14.47 -31.71
CA GLU A 588 31.21 13.38 -30.85
C GLU A 588 30.27 12.82 -29.77
N TYR A 589 28.94 12.98 -29.88
CA TYR A 589 27.98 12.39 -28.93
C TYR A 589 26.76 11.74 -29.59
N ILE A 590 26.98 10.98 -30.66
CA ILE A 590 25.94 10.13 -31.27
C ILE A 590 26.46 8.70 -31.34
N GLN A 591 26.41 7.98 -30.21
CA GLN A 591 26.47 6.51 -30.25
C GLN A 591 25.66 5.77 -29.18
N ASN A 592 24.87 6.43 -28.34
CA ASN A 592 24.11 5.74 -27.27
C ASN A 592 22.58 5.96 -27.27
N ASN A 593 21.96 6.31 -28.40
CA ASN A 593 20.49 6.41 -28.52
C ASN A 593 19.87 5.37 -29.47
N LYS A 594 20.29 4.10 -29.37
CA LYS A 594 19.53 2.98 -29.96
C LYS A 594 18.40 2.48 -29.06
N TYR A 595 18.51 2.66 -27.74
CA TYR A 595 17.52 2.14 -26.78
C TYR A 595 16.22 2.95 -26.72
N GLU A 596 16.26 4.26 -26.99
CA GLU A 596 15.05 5.11 -26.97
C GLU A 596 14.26 5.09 -28.28
N GLN A 597 14.94 4.86 -29.42
CA GLN A 597 14.28 4.72 -30.74
C GLN A 597 13.50 3.40 -30.88
N ASP A 598 13.92 2.33 -30.19
CA ASP A 598 13.23 1.03 -30.24
C ASP A 598 11.93 0.99 -29.40
N ILE A 599 11.77 1.88 -28.42
CA ILE A 599 10.57 1.96 -27.57
C ILE A 599 9.38 2.59 -28.30
N GLN A 600 9.64 3.48 -29.27
CA GLN A 600 8.58 4.22 -29.99
C GLN A 600 7.83 3.40 -31.06
N ASN A 601 8.39 2.29 -31.56
CA ASN A 601 7.85 1.61 -32.74
C ASN A 601 7.10 0.29 -32.50
N ASN A 602 6.93 -0.18 -31.25
CA ASN A 602 6.20 -1.43 -30.98
C ASN A 602 5.17 -1.28 -29.85
N ILE A 603 4.04 -0.60 -30.13
CA ILE A 603 2.82 -0.82 -29.33
C ILE A 603 2.51 -2.32 -29.43
N SER A 604 2.58 -3.02 -28.30
CA SER A 604 2.28 -4.45 -28.25
C SER A 604 0.88 -4.70 -28.84
N TYR A 605 0.70 -5.79 -29.60
CA TYR A 605 -0.63 -6.17 -30.08
C TYR A 605 -1.66 -6.24 -28.94
N PHE A 606 -1.23 -6.64 -27.74
CA PHE A 606 -2.08 -6.64 -26.55
C PHE A 606 -2.50 -5.23 -26.12
N ASP A 607 -1.64 -4.23 -26.27
CA ASP A 607 -1.98 -2.85 -25.95
C ASP A 607 -3.08 -2.33 -26.90
N LYS A 608 -3.05 -2.68 -28.19
CA LYS A 608 -4.14 -2.36 -29.12
C LYS A 608 -5.44 -3.08 -28.74
N LEU A 609 -5.35 -4.36 -28.38
CA LEU A 609 -6.48 -5.18 -27.98
C LEU A 609 -7.23 -4.59 -26.77
N ILE A 610 -6.51 -4.16 -25.72
CA ILE A 610 -7.15 -3.61 -24.52
C ILE A 610 -7.88 -2.28 -24.81
N PHE A 611 -7.39 -1.47 -25.76
CA PHE A 611 -8.12 -0.27 -26.20
C PHE A 611 -9.42 -0.64 -26.91
N SER A 612 -9.41 -1.64 -27.79
CA SER A 612 -10.63 -2.16 -28.40
C SER A 612 -11.62 -2.68 -27.35
N ILE A 613 -11.14 -3.41 -26.33
CA ILE A 613 -11.97 -3.87 -25.20
C ILE A 613 -12.64 -2.69 -24.49
N ARG A 614 -11.87 -1.65 -24.16
CA ARG A 614 -12.40 -0.44 -23.52
C ARG A 614 -13.46 0.24 -24.38
N ASP A 615 -13.18 0.43 -25.66
CA ASP A 615 -14.08 1.14 -26.57
C ASP A 615 -15.38 0.35 -26.78
N ILE A 616 -15.30 -0.98 -26.90
CA ILE A 616 -16.49 -1.84 -26.94
C ILE A 616 -17.26 -1.76 -25.62
N SER A 617 -16.58 -1.83 -24.47
CA SER A 617 -17.22 -1.68 -23.16
C SER A 617 -17.88 -0.32 -22.93
N ASN A 618 -17.44 0.72 -23.64
CA ASN A 618 -18.03 2.05 -23.53
C ASN A 618 -19.27 2.22 -24.40
N ASN A 619 -19.32 1.53 -25.55
CA ASN A 619 -20.38 1.66 -26.55
C ASN A 619 -21.48 0.59 -26.41
N ILE A 620 -21.12 -0.59 -25.89
CA ILE A 620 -22.04 -1.70 -25.64
C ILE A 620 -22.23 -1.83 -24.12
N ASN A 621 -23.45 -2.12 -23.68
CA ASN A 621 -23.75 -2.45 -22.29
C ASN A 621 -23.24 -3.85 -21.92
N LEU A 622 -21.91 -4.02 -21.92
CA LEU A 622 -21.26 -5.26 -21.50
C LEU A 622 -21.46 -5.47 -20.00
N LYS A 623 -21.83 -6.69 -19.62
CA LYS A 623 -22.00 -7.08 -18.22
C LYS A 623 -20.76 -7.68 -17.58
N SER A 624 -19.86 -8.24 -18.40
CA SER A 624 -18.54 -8.63 -17.94
C SER A 624 -17.54 -8.73 -19.08
N ILE A 625 -16.25 -8.59 -18.75
CA ILE A 625 -15.11 -8.90 -19.60
C ILE A 625 -14.42 -10.11 -18.99
N ILE A 626 -14.28 -11.20 -19.74
CA ILE A 626 -13.63 -12.42 -19.32
C ILE A 626 -12.24 -12.47 -19.96
N LEU A 627 -11.20 -12.46 -19.13
CA LEU A 627 -9.81 -12.53 -19.53
C LEU A 627 -9.17 -13.81 -19.00
N PHE A 628 -8.70 -14.67 -19.90
CA PHE A 628 -7.84 -15.78 -19.53
C PHE A 628 -6.38 -15.31 -19.51
N SER A 629 -5.75 -15.34 -18.33
CA SER A 629 -4.38 -14.85 -18.19
C SER A 629 -3.67 -15.38 -16.94
N ASN A 630 -2.37 -15.61 -17.08
CA ASN A 630 -1.44 -15.83 -15.97
C ASN A 630 -0.41 -14.68 -15.85
N GLU A 631 -0.65 -13.52 -16.49
CA GLU A 631 0.33 -12.43 -16.62
C GLU A 631 -0.16 -11.16 -15.91
N PHE A 632 0.31 -10.94 -14.68
CA PHE A 632 -0.11 -9.81 -13.84
C PHE A 632 -0.04 -8.45 -14.56
N ASN A 633 1.08 -8.12 -15.22
CA ASN A 633 1.28 -6.83 -15.86
C ASN A 633 0.27 -6.53 -16.97
N LYS A 634 -0.16 -7.55 -17.72
CA LYS A 634 -1.17 -7.40 -18.77
C LYS A 634 -2.56 -7.18 -18.18
N ILE A 635 -2.88 -7.90 -17.10
CA ILE A 635 -4.13 -7.73 -16.37
C ILE A 635 -4.20 -6.32 -15.76
N GLN A 636 -3.13 -5.85 -15.13
CA GLN A 636 -3.05 -4.51 -14.56
C GLN A 636 -3.19 -3.42 -15.64
N LYS A 637 -2.58 -3.60 -16.82
CA LYS A 637 -2.76 -2.69 -17.96
C LYS A 637 -4.23 -2.56 -18.39
N LEU A 638 -4.96 -3.67 -18.48
CA LEU A 638 -6.38 -3.64 -18.80
C LEU A 638 -7.18 -2.94 -17.69
N SER A 639 -6.92 -3.26 -16.43
CA SER A 639 -7.54 -2.59 -15.27
C SER A 639 -7.32 -1.07 -15.28
N ASN A 640 -6.11 -0.61 -15.66
CA ASN A 640 -5.78 0.82 -15.73
C ASN A 640 -6.62 1.60 -16.75
N LEU A 641 -7.25 0.92 -17.72
CA LEU A 641 -8.19 1.55 -18.66
C LEU A 641 -9.54 1.90 -18.04
N ARG A 642 -9.84 1.43 -16.83
CA ARG A 642 -11.06 1.72 -16.08
C ARG A 642 -12.32 1.46 -16.92
N THR A 643 -12.46 0.21 -17.38
CA THR A 643 -13.62 -0.23 -18.18
C THR A 643 -14.91 -0.19 -17.36
N LYS A 644 -16.05 0.09 -18.01
CA LYS A 644 -17.36 0.09 -17.33
C LYS A 644 -17.78 -1.29 -16.86
N ALA A 645 -17.51 -2.31 -17.68
CA ALA A 645 -17.78 -3.69 -17.32
C ALA A 645 -16.70 -4.23 -16.36
N PRO A 646 -17.09 -5.04 -15.35
CA PRO A 646 -16.17 -5.74 -14.48
C PRO A 646 -15.33 -6.77 -15.25
N ILE A 647 -14.09 -7.00 -14.82
CA ILE A 647 -13.15 -7.90 -15.50
C ILE A 647 -12.98 -9.18 -14.68
N ILE A 648 -13.50 -10.30 -15.19
CA ILE A 648 -13.31 -11.63 -14.64
C ILE A 648 -11.99 -12.19 -15.19
N VAL A 649 -11.02 -12.44 -14.31
CA VAL A 649 -9.75 -13.04 -14.71
C VAL A 649 -9.73 -14.51 -14.35
N ILE A 650 -9.72 -15.37 -15.36
CA ILE A 650 -9.62 -16.81 -15.16
C ILE A 650 -8.14 -17.22 -15.20
N THR A 651 -7.68 -17.79 -14.09
CA THR A 651 -6.29 -18.24 -13.91
C THR A 651 -6.24 -19.57 -13.16
N GLU A 652 -5.21 -20.37 -13.41
CA GLU A 652 -4.88 -21.56 -12.62
C GLU A 652 -3.89 -21.26 -11.48
N ASN A 653 -3.30 -20.05 -11.48
CA ASN A 653 -2.31 -19.65 -10.50
C ASN A 653 -2.99 -19.00 -9.27
N LYS A 654 -3.02 -19.74 -8.16
CA LYS A 654 -3.57 -19.28 -6.88
C LYS A 654 -2.86 -18.02 -6.34
N TYR A 655 -1.54 -17.94 -6.45
CA TYR A 655 -0.78 -16.78 -5.99
C TYR A 655 -1.12 -15.53 -6.81
N LEU A 656 -1.25 -15.67 -8.12
CA LEU A 656 -1.72 -14.58 -8.98
C LEU A 656 -3.14 -14.15 -8.61
N ALA A 657 -4.06 -15.09 -8.45
CA ALA A 657 -5.44 -14.79 -8.08
C ALA A 657 -5.55 -14.00 -6.76
N ARG A 658 -4.75 -14.35 -5.75
CA ARG A 658 -4.65 -13.57 -4.50
C ARG A 658 -4.00 -12.20 -4.71
N LYS A 659 -2.97 -12.10 -5.55
CA LYS A 659 -2.31 -10.82 -5.89
C LYS A 659 -3.23 -9.83 -6.60
N LEU A 660 -4.15 -10.34 -7.43
CA LEU A 660 -5.12 -9.53 -8.15
C LEU A 660 -6.18 -8.89 -7.23
N GLN A 661 -6.26 -9.30 -5.96
CA GLN A 661 -7.17 -8.67 -4.98
C GLN A 661 -6.85 -7.20 -4.69
N LEU A 662 -5.65 -6.70 -5.07
CA LEU A 662 -5.31 -5.27 -5.00
C LEU A 662 -5.50 -4.52 -6.33
N THR A 663 -5.89 -5.21 -7.41
CA THR A 663 -6.03 -4.59 -8.73
C THR A 663 -7.48 -4.19 -8.96
N TRP A 664 -7.69 -2.93 -9.34
CA TRP A 664 -9.01 -2.35 -9.53
C TRP A 664 -9.88 -3.12 -10.54
N GLY A 665 -11.15 -3.32 -10.20
CA GLY A 665 -12.16 -3.89 -11.13
C GLY A 665 -11.90 -5.33 -11.60
N ILE A 666 -10.96 -6.05 -10.97
CA ILE A 666 -10.62 -7.43 -11.29
C ILE A 666 -11.33 -8.40 -10.33
N TYR A 667 -11.96 -9.43 -10.91
CA TYR A 667 -12.54 -10.57 -10.22
C TYR A 667 -11.77 -11.83 -10.60
N PRO A 668 -10.78 -12.23 -9.79
CA PRO A 668 -10.01 -13.41 -10.08
C PRO A 668 -10.83 -14.67 -9.79
N HIS A 669 -10.94 -15.53 -10.79
CA HIS A 669 -11.56 -16.85 -10.72
C HIS A 669 -10.48 -17.92 -10.82
N LEU A 670 -10.30 -18.71 -9.76
CA LEU A 670 -9.35 -19.80 -9.73
C LEU A 670 -9.95 -21.02 -10.45
N SER A 671 -9.43 -21.33 -11.63
CA SER A 671 -9.84 -22.51 -12.40
C SER A 671 -9.44 -23.80 -11.69
N LYS A 672 -10.41 -24.72 -11.58
CA LYS A 672 -10.19 -26.11 -11.13
C LYS A 672 -9.75 -27.05 -12.27
N LYS A 673 -9.88 -26.61 -13.54
CA LYS A 673 -9.43 -27.37 -14.70
C LYS A 673 -7.90 -27.31 -14.79
N GLN A 674 -7.24 -28.46 -14.75
CA GLN A 674 -5.81 -28.58 -14.98
C GLN A 674 -5.49 -28.35 -16.46
N ASN A 675 -4.36 -27.73 -16.76
CA ASN A 675 -3.93 -27.41 -18.13
C ASN A 675 -4.99 -26.61 -18.91
N LEU A 676 -5.51 -25.55 -18.28
CA LEU A 676 -6.61 -24.76 -18.82
C LEU A 676 -6.36 -24.35 -20.29
N PHE A 677 -5.15 -23.90 -20.59
CA PHE A 677 -4.76 -23.41 -21.91
C PHE A 677 -4.51 -24.51 -22.97
N ASN A 678 -4.62 -25.80 -22.61
CA ASN A 678 -4.48 -26.92 -23.55
C ASN A 678 -5.82 -27.39 -24.13
N HIS A 679 -6.94 -26.81 -23.67
CA HIS A 679 -8.27 -27.07 -24.23
C HIS A 679 -8.50 -26.31 -25.54
N ASP A 680 -9.44 -26.81 -26.35
CA ASP A 680 -9.86 -26.10 -27.55
C ASP A 680 -10.53 -24.75 -27.21
N LEU A 681 -10.44 -23.82 -28.15
CA LEU A 681 -10.82 -22.43 -27.97
C LEU A 681 -12.31 -22.27 -27.61
N PHE A 682 -13.20 -23.04 -28.24
CA PHE A 682 -14.64 -22.97 -27.97
C PHE A 682 -14.99 -23.47 -26.58
N SER A 683 -14.37 -24.57 -26.14
CA SER A 683 -14.50 -25.04 -24.75
C SER A 683 -14.07 -23.99 -23.72
N LEU A 684 -13.03 -23.20 -24.02
CA LEU A 684 -12.60 -22.11 -23.15
C LEU A 684 -13.58 -20.94 -23.13
N ILE A 685 -14.08 -20.53 -24.28
CA ILE A 685 -15.09 -19.47 -24.39
C ILE A 685 -16.35 -19.85 -23.61
N ASN A 686 -16.85 -21.07 -23.81
CA ASN A 686 -18.01 -21.60 -23.10
C ASN A 686 -17.76 -21.67 -21.60
N TYR A 687 -16.58 -22.14 -21.18
CA TYR A 687 -16.20 -22.16 -19.77
C TYR A 687 -16.18 -20.75 -19.16
N GLY A 688 -15.65 -19.76 -19.87
CA GLY A 688 -15.65 -18.36 -19.43
C GLY A 688 -17.07 -17.80 -19.28
N CYS A 689 -17.93 -18.07 -20.25
CA CYS A 689 -19.35 -17.68 -20.20
C CYS A 689 -20.07 -18.33 -19.01
N ASP A 690 -19.83 -19.62 -18.76
CA ASP A 690 -20.37 -20.34 -17.61
C ASP A 690 -19.92 -19.73 -16.28
N VAL A 691 -18.65 -19.32 -16.18
CA VAL A 691 -18.13 -18.65 -14.98
C VAL A 691 -18.84 -17.31 -14.78
N SER A 692 -18.94 -16.47 -15.81
CA SER A 692 -19.63 -15.19 -15.76
C SER A 692 -21.10 -15.31 -15.31
N LYS A 693 -21.80 -16.34 -15.80
CA LYS A 693 -23.17 -16.68 -15.39
C LYS A 693 -23.24 -17.17 -13.93
N LYS A 694 -22.34 -18.09 -13.52
CA LYS A 694 -22.31 -18.64 -12.15
C LYS A 694 -22.00 -17.58 -11.09
N GLU A 695 -21.12 -16.65 -11.42
CA GLU A 695 -20.78 -15.51 -10.56
C GLU A 695 -21.88 -14.43 -10.55
N GLY A 696 -22.91 -14.55 -11.41
CA GLY A 696 -24.08 -13.67 -11.42
C GLY A 696 -23.91 -12.35 -12.14
N PHE A 697 -22.85 -12.18 -12.95
CA PHE A 697 -22.65 -10.98 -13.77
C PHE A 697 -23.65 -10.88 -14.91
N VAL A 698 -24.03 -12.04 -15.48
CA VAL A 698 -25.02 -12.16 -16.56
C VAL A 698 -26.17 -13.02 -16.06
N ASN A 699 -27.39 -12.51 -16.19
CA ASN A 699 -28.62 -13.13 -15.71
C ASN A 699 -29.67 -13.31 -16.80
N SER A 700 -29.50 -12.69 -17.98
CA SER A 700 -30.49 -12.68 -19.05
C SER A 700 -29.89 -12.90 -20.45
N PRO A 701 -30.66 -13.42 -21.43
CA PRO A 701 -30.15 -13.75 -22.77
C PRO A 701 -29.70 -12.53 -23.61
N ASP A 702 -30.22 -11.35 -23.31
CA ASP A 702 -29.91 -10.06 -23.95
C ASP A 702 -28.64 -9.39 -23.39
N GLU A 703 -28.03 -10.00 -22.38
CA GLU A 703 -26.80 -9.51 -21.77
C GLU A 703 -25.55 -10.12 -22.41
N TYR A 704 -24.55 -9.27 -22.64
CA TYR A 704 -23.34 -9.62 -23.36
C TYR A 704 -22.12 -9.67 -22.45
N SER A 705 -21.24 -10.63 -22.73
CA SER A 705 -19.90 -10.72 -22.17
C SER A 705 -18.86 -10.71 -23.27
N LEU A 706 -17.68 -10.17 -22.95
CA LEU A 706 -16.57 -10.14 -23.88
C LEU A 706 -15.48 -11.13 -23.43
N VAL A 707 -15.14 -12.12 -24.26
CA VAL A 707 -14.11 -13.12 -23.94
C VAL A 707 -12.82 -12.85 -24.71
N THR A 708 -11.69 -12.88 -24.00
CA THR A 708 -10.37 -12.69 -24.59
C THR A 708 -9.26 -13.42 -23.81
N PHE A 709 -8.04 -13.37 -24.34
CA PHE A 709 -6.87 -14.14 -23.89
C PHE A 709 -5.63 -13.26 -23.90
N SER A 710 -4.79 -13.35 -22.85
CA SER A 710 -3.55 -12.54 -22.79
C SER A 710 -2.41 -13.09 -23.64
N LYS A 711 -2.43 -14.40 -23.91
CA LYS A 711 -1.51 -15.08 -24.82
C LYS A 711 -2.24 -15.44 -26.11
N ASN A 712 -1.52 -15.40 -27.23
CA ASN A 712 -2.05 -15.85 -28.51
C ASN A 712 -2.40 -17.34 -28.42
N ILE A 713 -3.68 -17.66 -28.37
CA ILE A 713 -4.15 -19.01 -28.65
C ILE A 713 -4.25 -19.09 -30.17
N ASN A 714 -3.51 -20.02 -30.79
CA ASN A 714 -3.45 -20.20 -32.25
C ASN A 714 -2.97 -18.97 -33.04
N SER A 715 -1.92 -18.27 -32.57
CA SER A 715 -1.25 -17.16 -33.27
C SER A 715 -2.06 -15.87 -33.52
N ALA A 716 -3.29 -15.76 -33.03
CA ALA A 716 -4.12 -14.55 -33.13
C ALA A 716 -4.51 -13.99 -31.75
N ASN A 717 -4.64 -12.66 -31.66
CA ASN A 717 -5.30 -11.99 -30.54
C ASN A 717 -6.79 -11.91 -30.86
N LEU A 718 -7.62 -12.59 -30.07
CA LEU A 718 -9.03 -12.79 -30.37
C LEU A 718 -9.91 -12.13 -29.31
N LEU A 719 -11.03 -11.60 -29.77
CA LEU A 719 -12.01 -10.88 -28.97
C LEU A 719 -13.40 -11.37 -29.39
N TYR A 720 -14.09 -12.02 -28.48
CA TYR A 720 -15.38 -12.67 -28.74
C TYR A 720 -16.48 -11.95 -27.97
N LEU A 721 -17.50 -11.49 -28.68
CA LEU A 721 -18.73 -11.00 -28.07
C LEU A 721 -19.70 -12.18 -27.92
N CYS A 722 -20.06 -12.51 -26.69
CA CYS A 722 -20.84 -13.71 -26.35
C CYS A 722 -22.11 -13.32 -25.59
N GLN A 723 -23.14 -14.18 -25.68
CA GLN A 723 -24.37 -14.11 -24.88
C GLN A 723 -24.43 -15.33 -23.94
N PRO A 724 -23.86 -15.25 -22.72
CA PRO A 724 -23.66 -16.43 -21.84
C PRO A 724 -24.94 -17.16 -21.42
N CYS A 725 -26.09 -16.50 -21.50
CA CYS A 725 -27.36 -17.10 -21.12
C CYS A 725 -28.08 -17.84 -22.25
N LEU A 726 -27.59 -17.76 -23.49
CA LEU A 726 -28.09 -18.59 -24.58
C LEU A 726 -27.48 -19.99 -24.48
N THR A 727 -28.33 -21.01 -24.53
CA THR A 727 -27.90 -22.41 -24.68
C THR A 727 -27.82 -22.71 -26.18
N ASN A 728 -26.62 -23.05 -26.65
CA ASN A 728 -26.19 -23.32 -28.03
C ASN A 728 -25.45 -22.15 -28.71
#